data_AF-A0A820N0I9-F1
#
_entry.id   AF-A0A820N0I9-F1
#
_cell.length_a   1.000
_cell.length_b   1.000
_cell.length_c   1.000
_cell.angle_alpha   90.00
_cell.angle_beta   90.00
_cell.angle_gamma   90.00
#
_symmetry.space_group_name_H-M   'P 1'
#
loop_
_entity.id
_entity.type
_entity.pdbx_description
1 polymer ?
#
loop_
_entity_poly.entity_id
_entity_poly.type
_entity_poly.pdbx_seq_one_letter_code
_entity_poly.pdbx_strand_id
1 'polypeptide(L)'
;MPQTIASKNEMMNECMLIYENDEIEKNKIIAFQRTYSLDTCIHWYTRDTFLYRLVNKALRTQNIDKIFKYRFYIKDLYQQLENLSIEENDESTAIPIMYRGKIMAQDELQKLRDNINGLISINTFFSTTLFCHVAVDFSDSGMCPPQFESAVFEITVKQKRLAKPFADIHHHSCNNDEKETLFSMGTVFRIVNVELFNDEIWFVKLILNDEEDKSLSDLITHFKKEINETEHHLLILGKFLYFIGDLDKAEKYYRLLFDQISSSESIFDYDYSRQNMIAILYNNLATLQIDSGDSIKAKENYEKALEIILNHIPQKHLLLTTAYNSIANIYLDECDYELAIKCYKHALNEIEPSNIIGQAVIYNNLGEIYRQMNNYTDALINHKKVIDIRMTLQPLLDHPDLAQSYHNVGTLFCDKGEYNTALEYFGLALEIKQKIFTSNHPSLAKTYTNMAQIYRKKSNYIESLKYDEMALQIEKQHSPINNTNLATVYNNIGLTYLDADNFTLALENFQHSLDLKLESANSNDLSSSTTYIKIASVYSMKNDYSSAFTYLQQALSLKAKYLPPDHLDCALLPNNIGTVYVNTQNFTDAQKSFQHELNIYLRNSLSNTSEIATIYNNIGTLHQLNGEYKLAKQSYENSLIFDLKSLPEDHPNIIQTKQQISLINTFL
;
A
#
# COMPACT_ATOMS: atom_id res chain seq x y z
N MET A 1 9.28 -16.10 -17.53
CA MET A 1 9.03 -17.41 -16.88
C MET A 1 9.04 -17.37 -15.34
N PRO A 2 9.85 -16.54 -14.63
CA PRO A 2 9.77 -16.47 -13.16
C PRO A 2 8.48 -15.81 -12.64
N GLN A 3 8.02 -14.72 -13.28
CA GLN A 3 6.84 -13.95 -12.86
C GLN A 3 5.51 -14.72 -12.98
N THR A 4 5.40 -15.69 -13.91
CA THR A 4 4.19 -16.50 -14.11
C THR A 4 3.99 -17.56 -13.03
N ILE A 5 5.08 -18.04 -12.39
CA ILE A 5 5.00 -18.99 -11.27
C ILE A 5 4.58 -18.27 -9.99
N ALA A 6 5.11 -17.05 -9.77
CA ALA A 6 4.73 -16.20 -8.64
C ALA A 6 3.25 -15.82 -8.68
N SER A 7 2.73 -15.35 -9.83
CA SER A 7 1.31 -15.00 -9.97
C SER A 7 0.37 -16.20 -9.87
N LYS A 8 0.79 -17.39 -10.35
CA LYS A 8 0.05 -18.64 -10.18
C LYS A 8 -0.11 -18.99 -8.70
N ASN A 9 0.99 -18.96 -7.94
CA ASN A 9 0.96 -19.27 -6.51
C ASN A 9 0.17 -18.24 -5.70
N GLU A 10 0.28 -16.96 -6.06
CA GLU A 10 -0.47 -15.87 -5.44
C GLU A 10 -1.99 -16.02 -5.62
N MET A 11 -2.44 -16.34 -6.85
CA MET A 11 -3.84 -16.64 -7.12
C MET A 11 -4.31 -17.88 -6.34
N MET A 12 -3.52 -18.95 -6.30
CA MET A 12 -3.88 -20.17 -5.56
C MET A 12 -4.05 -19.92 -4.08
N ASN A 13 -3.15 -19.15 -3.47
CA ASN A 13 -3.24 -18.81 -2.05
C ASN A 13 -4.50 -18.00 -1.75
N GLU A 14 -4.84 -17.02 -2.58
CA GLU A 14 -6.10 -16.27 -2.46
C GLU A 14 -7.32 -17.18 -2.61
N CYS A 15 -7.30 -18.13 -3.54
CA CYS A 15 -8.41 -19.06 -3.74
C CYS A 15 -8.58 -19.99 -2.53
N MET A 16 -7.49 -20.50 -1.96
CA MET A 16 -7.54 -21.34 -0.75
C MET A 16 -8.11 -20.58 0.46
N LEU A 17 -7.88 -19.27 0.54
CA LEU A 17 -8.47 -18.40 1.57
C LEU A 17 -9.95 -18.12 1.31
N ILE A 18 -10.34 -17.79 0.07
CA ILE A 18 -11.74 -17.52 -0.29
C ILE A 18 -12.63 -18.74 0.00
N TYR A 19 -12.10 -19.94 -0.23
CA TYR A 19 -12.80 -21.21 -0.05
C TYR A 19 -12.33 -21.98 1.20
N GLU A 20 -11.87 -21.26 2.24
CA GLU A 20 -11.35 -21.88 3.47
C GLU A 20 -12.37 -22.83 4.14
N ASN A 21 -13.67 -22.56 4.00
CA ASN A 21 -14.73 -23.40 4.58
C ASN A 21 -15.38 -24.37 3.58
N ASP A 22 -14.87 -24.44 2.35
CA ASP A 22 -15.40 -25.29 1.27
C ASP A 22 -14.36 -26.32 0.83
N GLU A 23 -14.40 -27.50 1.48
CA GLU A 23 -13.48 -28.61 1.19
C GLU A 23 -13.60 -29.14 -0.24
N ILE A 24 -14.75 -28.97 -0.90
CA ILE A 24 -14.93 -29.39 -2.29
C ILE A 24 -14.13 -28.45 -3.20
N GLU A 25 -14.24 -27.14 -3.02
CA GLU A 25 -13.49 -26.16 -3.80
C GLU A 25 -11.99 -26.21 -3.50
N LYS A 26 -11.57 -26.42 -2.25
CA LYS A 26 -10.14 -26.66 -1.93
C LYS A 26 -9.54 -27.83 -2.69
N ASN A 27 -10.24 -28.95 -2.74
CA ASN A 27 -9.77 -30.12 -3.49
C ASN A 27 -9.65 -29.83 -4.99
N LYS A 28 -10.56 -29.02 -5.54
CA LYS A 28 -10.46 -28.53 -6.94
C LYS A 28 -9.28 -27.59 -7.14
N ILE A 29 -8.97 -26.69 -6.18
CA ILE A 29 -7.80 -25.79 -6.22
C ILE A 29 -6.50 -26.59 -6.21
N ILE A 30 -6.38 -27.60 -5.34
CA ILE A 30 -5.21 -28.48 -5.27
C ILE A 30 -5.04 -29.27 -6.56
N ALA A 31 -6.13 -29.79 -7.13
CA ALA A 31 -6.11 -30.48 -8.41
C ALA A 31 -5.65 -29.56 -9.54
N PHE A 32 -6.18 -28.33 -9.60
CA PHE A 32 -5.75 -27.30 -10.55
C PHE A 32 -4.25 -27.02 -10.40
N GLN A 33 -3.76 -26.82 -9.18
CA GLN A 33 -2.35 -26.51 -8.95
C GLN A 33 -1.42 -27.60 -9.51
N ARG A 34 -1.81 -28.88 -9.38
CA ARG A 34 -1.04 -30.05 -9.81
C ARG A 34 -1.10 -30.32 -11.31
N THR A 35 -2.27 -30.18 -11.93
CA THR A 35 -2.49 -30.66 -13.31
C THR A 35 -2.69 -29.55 -14.33
N TYR A 36 -2.74 -28.28 -13.91
CA TYR A 36 -2.86 -27.16 -14.83
C TYR A 36 -1.66 -27.02 -15.77
N SER A 37 -1.98 -26.90 -17.05
CA SER A 37 -1.08 -26.57 -18.17
C SER A 37 -1.80 -25.65 -19.16
N LEU A 38 -1.04 -25.04 -20.08
CA LEU A 38 -1.57 -24.15 -21.13
C LEU A 38 -2.70 -24.81 -21.95
N ASP A 39 -2.62 -26.12 -22.21
CA ASP A 39 -3.59 -26.86 -23.02
C ASP A 39 -4.87 -27.25 -22.24
N THR A 40 -4.91 -27.01 -20.93
CA THR A 40 -6.04 -27.37 -20.06
C THR A 40 -6.82 -26.16 -19.55
N CYS A 41 -6.52 -24.96 -20.03
CA CYS A 41 -7.08 -23.72 -19.48
C CYS A 41 -8.61 -23.65 -19.68
N ILE A 42 -9.11 -23.98 -20.86
CA ILE A 42 -10.54 -24.03 -21.17
C ILE A 42 -11.26 -25.10 -20.35
N HIS A 43 -10.65 -26.28 -20.18
CA HIS A 43 -11.19 -27.35 -19.33
C HIS A 43 -11.40 -26.86 -17.89
N TRP A 44 -10.44 -26.12 -17.35
CA TRP A 44 -10.55 -25.56 -16.00
C TRP A 44 -11.53 -24.39 -15.91
N TYR A 45 -11.70 -23.62 -16.99
CA TYR A 45 -12.66 -22.52 -17.05
C TYR A 45 -14.12 -23.01 -17.10
N THR A 46 -14.38 -24.11 -17.79
CA THR A 46 -15.73 -24.68 -17.99
C THR A 46 -16.14 -25.68 -16.92
N ARG A 47 -15.20 -26.21 -16.16
CA ARG A 47 -15.48 -26.98 -14.94
C ARG A 47 -16.10 -26.07 -13.89
N ASP A 48 -17.13 -26.54 -13.18
CA ASP A 48 -17.69 -25.84 -12.02
C ASP A 48 -16.62 -25.72 -10.92
N THR A 49 -15.88 -24.62 -10.97
CA THR A 49 -14.71 -24.34 -10.14
C THR A 49 -14.70 -22.86 -9.75
N PHE A 50 -13.93 -22.56 -8.71
CA PHE A 50 -13.57 -21.20 -8.31
C PHE A 50 -13.10 -20.29 -9.46
N LEU A 51 -12.42 -20.81 -10.48
CA LEU A 51 -11.80 -20.00 -11.54
C LEU A 51 -12.83 -19.22 -12.35
N TYR A 52 -13.87 -19.91 -12.85
CA TYR A 52 -14.95 -19.28 -13.59
C TYR A 52 -15.57 -18.13 -12.80
N ARG A 53 -15.85 -18.36 -11.51
CA ARG A 53 -16.51 -17.37 -10.64
C ARG A 53 -15.60 -16.18 -10.35
N LEU A 54 -14.33 -16.42 -9.99
CA LEU A 54 -13.40 -15.35 -9.61
C LEU A 54 -12.95 -14.51 -10.80
N VAL A 55 -12.62 -15.14 -11.92
CA VAL A 55 -12.20 -14.45 -13.15
C VAL A 55 -13.35 -13.58 -13.67
N ASN A 56 -14.55 -14.15 -13.83
CA ASN A 56 -15.69 -13.39 -14.33
C ASN A 56 -16.16 -12.31 -13.33
N LYS A 57 -16.05 -12.54 -12.02
CA LYS A 57 -16.35 -11.51 -11.00
C LYS A 57 -15.36 -10.35 -11.09
N ALA A 58 -14.07 -10.62 -11.12
CA ALA A 58 -13.03 -9.60 -11.20
C ALA A 58 -13.18 -8.73 -12.46
N LEU A 59 -13.42 -9.38 -13.60
CA LEU A 59 -13.66 -8.73 -14.89
C LEU A 59 -14.96 -7.91 -14.91
N ARG A 60 -16.07 -8.46 -14.38
CA ARG A 60 -17.36 -7.76 -14.31
C ARG A 60 -17.29 -6.53 -13.42
N THR A 61 -16.60 -6.60 -12.28
CA THR A 61 -16.45 -5.48 -11.34
C THR A 61 -15.30 -4.54 -11.70
N GLN A 62 -14.57 -4.80 -12.79
CA GLN A 62 -13.36 -4.08 -13.16
C GLN A 62 -12.37 -3.92 -11.99
N ASN A 63 -12.24 -4.95 -11.15
CA ASN A 63 -11.35 -4.90 -10.00
C ASN A 63 -9.91 -5.11 -10.50
N ILE A 64 -9.19 -4.00 -10.67
CA ILE A 64 -7.85 -3.96 -11.30
C ILE A 64 -6.88 -4.87 -10.55
N ASP A 65 -6.90 -4.87 -9.22
CA ASP A 65 -6.01 -5.69 -8.39
C ASP A 65 -6.24 -7.18 -8.63
N LYS A 66 -7.50 -7.62 -8.68
CA LYS A 66 -7.84 -9.03 -8.95
C LYS A 66 -7.57 -9.43 -10.40
N ILE A 67 -7.88 -8.56 -11.36
CA ILE A 67 -7.56 -8.78 -12.77
C ILE A 67 -6.04 -8.95 -12.92
N PHE A 68 -5.25 -8.12 -12.25
CA PHE A 68 -3.81 -8.23 -12.25
C PHE A 68 -3.36 -9.54 -11.61
N LYS A 69 -3.89 -9.96 -10.46
CA LYS A 69 -3.56 -11.26 -9.85
C LYS A 69 -3.88 -12.44 -10.77
N TYR A 70 -5.04 -12.41 -11.44
CA TYR A 70 -5.50 -13.49 -12.32
C TYR A 70 -4.94 -13.39 -13.75
N ARG A 71 -4.07 -12.40 -14.02
CA ARG A 71 -3.56 -12.07 -15.37
C ARG A 71 -2.93 -13.23 -16.11
N PHE A 72 -2.25 -14.14 -15.39
CA PHE A 72 -1.62 -15.30 -16.02
C PHE A 72 -2.68 -16.21 -16.63
N TYR A 73 -3.74 -16.52 -15.86
CA TYR A 73 -4.80 -17.41 -16.30
C TYR A 73 -5.66 -16.78 -17.38
N ILE A 74 -5.96 -15.48 -17.24
CA ILE A 74 -6.68 -14.71 -18.27
C ILE A 74 -5.91 -14.71 -19.59
N LYS A 75 -4.59 -14.51 -19.54
CA LYS A 75 -3.72 -14.57 -20.70
C LYS A 75 -3.71 -15.96 -21.34
N ASP A 76 -3.52 -17.00 -20.53
CA ASP A 76 -3.43 -18.38 -21.02
C ASP A 76 -4.77 -18.85 -21.62
N LEU A 77 -5.90 -18.45 -21.02
CA LEU A 77 -7.25 -18.71 -21.54
C LEU A 77 -7.48 -18.02 -22.89
N TYR A 78 -7.08 -16.75 -23.00
CA TYR A 78 -7.18 -16.01 -24.25
C TYR A 78 -6.30 -16.63 -25.35
N GLN A 79 -5.07 -17.02 -25.00
CA GLN A 79 -4.14 -17.63 -25.95
C GLN A 79 -4.61 -19.02 -26.42
N GLN A 80 -5.17 -19.83 -25.52
CA GLN A 80 -5.73 -21.13 -25.91
C GLN A 80 -6.95 -20.95 -26.82
N LEU A 81 -7.84 -20.00 -26.51
CA LEU A 81 -9.01 -19.71 -27.34
C LEU A 81 -8.61 -19.18 -28.73
N GLU A 82 -7.58 -18.33 -28.79
CA GLU A 82 -7.04 -17.82 -30.05
C GLU A 82 -6.49 -18.94 -30.93
N ASN A 83 -5.77 -19.90 -30.35
CA ASN A 83 -5.23 -21.05 -31.09
C ASN A 83 -6.35 -21.91 -31.70
N LEU A 84 -7.42 -22.19 -30.93
CA LEU A 84 -8.56 -22.99 -31.43
C LEU A 84 -9.33 -22.28 -32.54
N SER A 85 -9.51 -20.96 -32.41
CA SER A 85 -10.19 -20.15 -33.44
C SER A 85 -9.47 -20.17 -34.81
N ILE A 86 -8.18 -20.54 -34.86
CA ILE A 86 -7.38 -20.66 -36.08
C ILE A 86 -7.63 -22.02 -36.77
N GLU A 87 -7.88 -23.08 -35.99
CA GLU A 87 -8.03 -24.46 -36.48
C GLU A 87 -9.40 -24.72 -37.15
N GLU A 88 -10.42 -23.93 -36.83
CA GLU A 88 -11.81 -24.10 -37.31
C GLU A 88 -12.12 -23.48 -38.69
N ASN A 89 -11.13 -22.94 -39.40
CA ASN A 89 -11.32 -22.23 -40.69
C ASN A 89 -11.62 -23.13 -41.92
N ASP A 90 -12.21 -24.31 -41.74
CA ASP A 90 -12.62 -25.20 -42.83
C ASP A 90 -14.07 -24.92 -43.31
N GLU A 91 -14.22 -24.62 -44.60
CA GLU A 91 -15.27 -23.78 -45.20
C GLU A 91 -16.74 -24.30 -45.26
N SER A 92 -17.19 -25.30 -44.49
CA SER A 92 -18.46 -26.00 -44.84
C SER A 92 -19.56 -26.19 -43.80
N THR A 93 -19.53 -25.56 -42.63
CA THR A 93 -20.60 -25.73 -41.62
C THR A 93 -21.58 -24.55 -41.59
N ALA A 94 -22.88 -24.87 -41.56
CA ALA A 94 -23.95 -23.90 -41.37
C ALA A 94 -23.75 -23.16 -40.03
N ILE A 95 -23.88 -21.84 -40.04
CA ILE A 95 -23.57 -21.00 -38.88
C ILE A 95 -24.66 -21.19 -37.81
N PRO A 96 -24.33 -21.71 -36.62
CA PRO A 96 -25.35 -22.05 -35.63
C PRO A 96 -25.81 -20.81 -34.83
N ILE A 97 -27.06 -20.84 -34.39
CA ILE A 97 -27.57 -19.93 -33.36
C ILE A 97 -27.12 -20.47 -32.00
N MET A 98 -26.58 -19.59 -31.16
CA MET A 98 -26.09 -19.92 -29.83
C MET A 98 -26.97 -19.28 -28.76
N TYR A 99 -27.06 -19.94 -27.60
CA TYR A 99 -27.92 -19.53 -26.51
C TYR A 99 -27.14 -19.40 -25.20
N ARG A 100 -27.54 -18.47 -24.33
CA ARG A 100 -27.04 -18.40 -22.96
C ARG A 100 -28.11 -17.91 -21.99
N GLY A 101 -28.38 -18.70 -20.95
CA GLY A 101 -29.21 -18.31 -19.82
C GLY A 101 -28.48 -17.40 -18.83
N LYS A 102 -29.17 -16.40 -18.31
CA LYS A 102 -28.65 -15.52 -17.26
C LYS A 102 -29.78 -14.90 -16.44
N ILE A 103 -29.58 -14.82 -15.13
CA ILE A 103 -30.38 -13.97 -14.25
C ILE A 103 -29.75 -12.58 -14.23
N MET A 104 -30.53 -11.54 -14.52
CA MET A 104 -30.04 -10.16 -14.62
C MET A 104 -30.93 -9.16 -13.88
N ALA A 105 -30.36 -8.04 -13.47
CA ALA A 105 -31.11 -7.02 -12.73
C ALA A 105 -32.12 -6.33 -13.65
N GLN A 106 -33.27 -5.94 -13.10
CA GLN A 106 -34.33 -5.28 -13.88
C GLN A 106 -33.85 -4.00 -14.57
N ASP A 107 -32.96 -3.23 -13.93
CA ASP A 107 -32.39 -2.01 -14.51
C ASP A 107 -31.41 -2.33 -15.66
N GLU A 108 -30.60 -3.40 -15.54
CA GLU A 108 -29.73 -3.88 -16.62
C GLU A 108 -30.57 -4.33 -17.84
N LEU A 109 -31.69 -5.02 -17.60
CA LEU A 109 -32.57 -5.48 -18.67
C LEU A 109 -33.33 -4.30 -19.32
N GLN A 110 -33.79 -3.35 -18.52
CA GLN A 110 -34.42 -2.13 -19.03
C GLN A 110 -33.46 -1.34 -19.92
N LYS A 111 -32.17 -1.24 -19.56
CA LYS A 111 -31.14 -0.63 -20.42
C LYS A 111 -31.01 -1.34 -21.77
N LEU A 112 -31.14 -2.67 -21.82
CA LEU A 112 -31.12 -3.40 -23.11
C LEU A 112 -32.35 -3.07 -23.95
N ARG A 113 -33.53 -2.97 -23.32
CA ARG A 113 -34.79 -2.62 -23.99
C ARG A 113 -34.79 -1.20 -24.54
N ASP A 114 -34.21 -0.26 -23.79
CA ASP A 114 -34.12 1.14 -24.20
C ASP A 114 -33.08 1.34 -25.32
N ASN A 115 -32.15 0.41 -25.49
CA ASN A 115 -31.06 0.46 -26.47
C ASN A 115 -31.18 -0.59 -27.59
N ILE A 116 -32.40 -0.87 -28.07
CA ILE A 116 -32.60 -1.67 -29.29
C ILE A 116 -31.87 -0.97 -30.46
N ASN A 117 -31.17 -1.77 -31.27
CA ASN A 117 -30.18 -1.35 -32.27
C ASN A 117 -28.90 -0.70 -31.70
N GLY A 118 -28.71 -0.70 -30.39
CA GLY A 118 -27.44 -0.33 -29.75
C GLY A 118 -26.39 -1.44 -29.82
N LEU A 119 -25.17 -1.11 -29.39
CA LEU A 119 -24.07 -2.06 -29.24
C LEU A 119 -23.91 -2.44 -27.75
N ILE A 120 -23.62 -3.71 -27.50
CA ILE A 120 -23.25 -4.24 -26.18
C ILE A 120 -21.92 -4.96 -26.26
N SER A 121 -20.97 -4.58 -25.40
CA SER A 121 -19.74 -5.33 -25.18
C SER A 121 -19.87 -6.20 -23.95
N ILE A 122 -19.37 -7.43 -24.03
CA ILE A 122 -19.26 -8.32 -22.87
C ILE A 122 -17.81 -8.29 -22.37
N ASN A 123 -17.61 -7.72 -21.19
CA ASN A 123 -16.29 -7.57 -20.57
C ASN A 123 -15.81 -8.83 -19.85
N THR A 124 -16.42 -9.98 -20.12
CA THR A 124 -16.08 -11.30 -19.56
C THR A 124 -16.01 -12.32 -20.68
N PHE A 125 -15.33 -13.44 -20.45
CA PHE A 125 -15.47 -14.59 -21.34
C PHE A 125 -16.93 -15.08 -21.29
N PHE A 126 -17.48 -15.40 -22.44
CA PHE A 126 -18.91 -15.63 -22.58
C PHE A 126 -19.16 -16.99 -23.24
N SER A 127 -19.26 -18.03 -22.41
CA SER A 127 -19.71 -19.37 -22.80
C SER A 127 -21.18 -19.37 -23.23
N THR A 128 -21.49 -20.17 -24.26
CA THR A 128 -22.81 -20.33 -24.87
C THR A 128 -23.02 -21.78 -25.30
N THR A 129 -24.27 -22.17 -25.50
CA THR A 129 -24.68 -23.53 -25.88
C THR A 129 -25.47 -23.52 -27.18
N LEU A 130 -25.42 -24.60 -27.96
CA LEU A 130 -26.25 -24.76 -29.16
C LEU A 130 -27.71 -25.17 -28.84
N PHE A 131 -28.01 -25.45 -27.56
CA PHE A 131 -29.31 -25.97 -27.14
C PHE A 131 -30.10 -24.94 -26.33
N CYS A 132 -31.17 -24.40 -26.91
CA CYS A 132 -32.02 -23.39 -26.25
C CYS A 132 -32.59 -23.86 -24.89
N HIS A 133 -33.03 -25.12 -24.79
CA HIS A 133 -33.57 -25.66 -23.53
C HIS A 133 -32.55 -25.65 -22.39
N VAL A 134 -31.27 -25.95 -22.68
CA VAL A 134 -30.19 -25.89 -21.69
C VAL A 134 -30.00 -24.46 -21.19
N ALA A 135 -30.03 -23.48 -22.10
CA ALA A 135 -29.96 -22.06 -21.72
C ALA A 135 -31.15 -21.61 -20.87
N VAL A 136 -32.36 -22.11 -21.16
CA VAL A 136 -33.56 -21.84 -20.35
C VAL A 136 -33.38 -22.39 -18.93
N ASP A 137 -32.94 -23.64 -18.79
CA ASP A 137 -32.69 -24.28 -17.48
C ASP A 137 -31.65 -23.50 -16.65
N PHE A 138 -30.61 -22.94 -17.29
CA PHE A 138 -29.63 -22.07 -16.62
C PHE A 138 -30.19 -20.70 -16.19
N SER A 139 -31.26 -20.24 -16.83
CA SER A 139 -31.93 -18.97 -16.50
C SER A 139 -33.04 -19.12 -15.45
N ASP A 140 -33.55 -20.33 -15.25
CA ASP A 140 -34.64 -20.64 -14.32
C ASP A 140 -34.13 -21.46 -13.11
N SER A 141 -33.60 -20.75 -12.10
CA SER A 141 -33.06 -21.40 -10.90
C SER A 141 -34.09 -21.60 -9.78
N GLY A 142 -35.39 -21.53 -10.06
CA GLY A 142 -36.48 -21.83 -9.12
C GLY A 142 -36.72 -20.84 -7.96
N MET A 143 -35.87 -19.82 -7.77
CA MET A 143 -36.11 -18.66 -6.90
C MET A 143 -35.32 -17.44 -7.40
N CYS A 144 -35.97 -16.59 -8.22
CA CYS A 144 -35.42 -15.31 -8.62
C CYS A 144 -35.84 -14.22 -7.61
N PRO A 145 -34.93 -13.45 -6.98
CA PRO A 145 -35.31 -12.35 -6.10
C PRO A 145 -36.09 -11.28 -6.87
N PRO A 146 -36.99 -10.50 -6.23
CA PRO A 146 -37.94 -9.61 -6.92
C PRO A 146 -37.33 -8.52 -7.82
N GLN A 147 -36.04 -8.23 -7.65
CA GLN A 147 -35.29 -7.21 -8.37
C GLN A 147 -34.51 -7.75 -9.57
N PHE A 148 -34.63 -9.05 -9.86
CA PHE A 148 -33.95 -9.73 -10.96
C PHE A 148 -34.96 -10.46 -11.85
N GLU A 149 -34.60 -10.61 -13.13
CA GLU A 149 -35.40 -11.31 -14.14
C GLU A 149 -34.55 -12.32 -14.90
N SER A 150 -35.19 -13.39 -15.34
CA SER A 150 -34.59 -14.44 -16.15
C SER A 150 -34.52 -14.01 -17.60
N ALA A 151 -33.33 -14.11 -18.20
CA ALA A 151 -33.09 -13.77 -19.59
C ALA A 151 -32.29 -14.84 -20.32
N VAL A 152 -32.65 -15.08 -21.58
CA VAL A 152 -31.92 -15.94 -22.52
C VAL A 152 -31.39 -15.07 -23.65
N PHE A 153 -30.07 -15.05 -23.82
CA PHE A 153 -29.42 -14.41 -24.95
C PHE A 153 -29.44 -15.37 -26.14
N GLU A 154 -30.07 -14.97 -27.23
CA GLU A 154 -30.05 -15.68 -28.52
C GLU A 154 -29.06 -14.96 -29.44
N ILE A 155 -27.96 -15.61 -29.79
CA ILE A 155 -26.84 -15.02 -30.53
C ILE A 155 -26.77 -15.60 -31.93
N THR A 156 -26.88 -14.72 -32.92
CA THR A 156 -26.70 -15.03 -34.33
C THR A 156 -25.34 -14.55 -34.82
N VAL A 157 -24.60 -15.41 -35.54
CA VAL A 157 -23.35 -15.04 -36.21
C VAL A 157 -23.58 -14.96 -37.71
N LYS A 158 -23.22 -13.83 -38.35
CA LYS A 158 -23.48 -13.56 -39.78
C LYS A 158 -22.17 -13.55 -40.60
N GLN A 159 -21.61 -14.73 -40.94
CA GLN A 159 -20.55 -14.96 -41.99
C GLN A 159 -19.17 -14.26 -41.79
N LYS A 160 -18.16 -14.41 -42.68
CA LYS A 160 -17.34 -15.59 -43.07
C LYS A 160 -15.83 -15.25 -43.01
N ARG A 161 -15.46 -14.17 -42.32
CA ARG A 161 -14.07 -13.75 -42.06
C ARG A 161 -14.00 -13.28 -40.62
N LEU A 162 -13.60 -14.20 -39.75
CA LEU A 162 -13.53 -13.95 -38.33
C LEU A 162 -12.33 -13.02 -38.06
N ALA A 163 -12.62 -11.78 -37.65
CA ALA A 163 -11.92 -11.25 -36.48
C ALA A 163 -12.07 -12.30 -35.37
N LYS A 164 -11.12 -12.41 -34.44
CA LYS A 164 -10.94 -13.60 -33.59
C LYS A 164 -11.63 -13.53 -32.20
N PRO A 165 -12.98 -13.48 -32.02
CA PRO A 165 -13.54 -13.43 -30.68
C PRO A 165 -14.20 -14.71 -30.17
N PHE A 166 -14.13 -15.88 -30.83
CA PHE A 166 -14.69 -17.14 -30.26
C PHE A 166 -14.15 -18.41 -30.92
N ALA A 167 -14.38 -19.58 -30.28
CA ALA A 167 -14.13 -20.92 -30.83
C ALA A 167 -15.12 -21.95 -30.25
N ASP A 168 -15.36 -23.06 -30.95
CA ASP A 168 -15.99 -24.26 -30.40
C ASP A 168 -15.02 -24.91 -29.40
N ILE A 169 -15.51 -25.12 -28.18
CA ILE A 169 -14.70 -25.66 -27.10
C ILE A 169 -15.22 -27.02 -26.60
N HIS A 170 -16.15 -27.66 -27.31
CA HIS A 170 -16.74 -28.95 -26.93
C HIS A 170 -15.68 -30.01 -26.57
N HIS A 171 -14.59 -30.11 -27.35
CA HIS A 171 -13.52 -31.09 -27.10
C HIS A 171 -12.50 -30.66 -26.03
N HIS A 172 -12.56 -29.41 -25.58
CA HIS A 172 -11.68 -28.82 -24.57
C HIS A 172 -12.40 -28.48 -23.27
N SER A 173 -13.74 -28.49 -23.26
CA SER A 173 -14.59 -28.24 -22.10
C SER A 173 -14.46 -29.37 -21.07
N CYS A 174 -14.85 -29.10 -19.83
CA CYS A 174 -15.05 -30.14 -18.83
C CYS A 174 -16.36 -30.91 -19.05
N ASN A 175 -17.29 -30.34 -19.81
CA ASN A 175 -18.57 -30.96 -20.12
C ASN A 175 -18.62 -31.36 -21.61
N ASN A 176 -18.17 -32.58 -21.90
CA ASN A 176 -18.11 -33.10 -23.27
C ASN A 176 -19.48 -33.44 -23.87
N ASP A 177 -20.55 -33.38 -23.07
CA ASP A 177 -21.92 -33.65 -23.54
C ASP A 177 -22.59 -32.39 -24.12
N GLU A 178 -22.01 -31.21 -23.85
CA GLU A 178 -22.54 -29.92 -24.27
C GLU A 178 -21.72 -29.32 -25.42
N LYS A 179 -22.41 -28.93 -26.50
CA LYS A 179 -21.79 -28.18 -27.60
C LYS A 179 -21.63 -26.73 -27.20
N GLU A 180 -20.52 -26.46 -26.55
CA GLU A 180 -20.19 -25.17 -25.94
C GLU A 180 -19.30 -24.32 -26.86
N THR A 181 -19.69 -23.06 -27.08
CA THR A 181 -18.89 -22.06 -27.79
C THR A 181 -18.50 -20.95 -26.83
N LEU A 182 -17.22 -20.60 -26.78
CA LEU A 182 -16.69 -19.59 -25.87
C LEU A 182 -16.29 -18.33 -26.60
N PHE A 183 -16.90 -17.19 -26.25
CA PHE A 183 -16.50 -15.88 -26.74
C PHE A 183 -15.46 -15.22 -25.83
N SER A 184 -14.50 -14.53 -26.43
CA SER A 184 -13.46 -13.76 -25.75
C SER A 184 -14.03 -12.48 -25.13
N MET A 185 -13.29 -11.92 -24.18
CA MET A 185 -13.60 -10.61 -23.62
C MET A 185 -13.55 -9.51 -24.70
N GLY A 186 -14.42 -8.51 -24.57
CA GLY A 186 -14.49 -7.39 -25.51
C GLY A 186 -15.24 -7.70 -26.80
N THR A 187 -15.89 -8.87 -26.88
CA THR A 187 -16.80 -9.19 -27.99
C THR A 187 -17.99 -8.24 -27.97
N VAL A 188 -18.26 -7.62 -29.12
CA VAL A 188 -19.34 -6.66 -29.30
C VAL A 188 -20.49 -7.30 -30.07
N PHE A 189 -21.71 -7.13 -29.57
CA PHE A 189 -22.94 -7.58 -30.19
C PHE A 189 -23.86 -6.40 -30.44
N ARG A 190 -24.71 -6.52 -31.46
CA ARG A 190 -25.81 -5.59 -31.73
C ARG A 190 -27.10 -6.14 -31.13
N ILE A 191 -27.80 -5.31 -30.35
CA ILE A 191 -29.09 -5.66 -29.75
C ILE A 191 -30.17 -5.55 -30.82
N VAL A 192 -30.76 -6.67 -31.23
CA VAL A 192 -31.78 -6.72 -32.29
C VAL A 192 -33.17 -6.53 -31.71
N ASN A 193 -33.45 -7.26 -30.63
CA ASN A 193 -34.76 -7.25 -29.99
C ASN A 193 -34.64 -7.75 -28.56
N VAL A 194 -35.56 -7.31 -27.70
CA VAL A 194 -35.75 -7.83 -26.34
C VAL A 194 -37.23 -8.10 -26.16
N GLU A 195 -37.62 -9.36 -26.09
CA GLU A 195 -39.03 -9.77 -26.04
C GLU A 195 -39.28 -10.75 -24.89
N LEU A 196 -40.46 -10.66 -24.29
CA LEU A 196 -40.86 -11.57 -23.21
C LEU A 196 -41.45 -12.84 -23.81
N PHE A 197 -40.93 -13.99 -23.40
CA PHE A 197 -41.39 -15.32 -23.79
C PHE A 197 -42.11 -15.98 -22.61
N ASN A 198 -43.33 -16.47 -22.86
CA ASN A 198 -44.20 -17.12 -21.88
C ASN A 198 -44.44 -16.32 -20.58
N ASP A 199 -44.38 -14.99 -20.63
CA ASP A 199 -44.55 -14.07 -19.48
C ASP A 199 -43.57 -14.26 -18.31
N GLU A 200 -42.53 -15.09 -18.49
CA GLU A 200 -41.59 -15.46 -17.41
C GLU A 200 -40.12 -15.24 -17.79
N ILE A 201 -39.74 -15.37 -19.07
CA ILE A 201 -38.33 -15.34 -19.51
C ILE A 201 -38.15 -14.35 -20.65
N TRP A 202 -37.18 -13.44 -20.54
CA TRP A 202 -36.86 -12.49 -21.60
C TRP A 202 -35.87 -13.05 -22.61
N PHE A 203 -36.20 -12.99 -23.89
CA PHE A 203 -35.29 -13.29 -24.99
C PHE A 203 -34.60 -12.01 -25.45
N VAL A 204 -33.28 -11.97 -25.31
CA VAL A 204 -32.42 -10.90 -25.82
C VAL A 204 -31.76 -11.39 -27.10
N LYS A 205 -32.24 -10.93 -28.24
CA LYS A 205 -31.72 -11.30 -29.56
C LYS A 205 -30.52 -10.43 -29.90
N LEU A 206 -29.38 -11.06 -30.09
CA LEU A 206 -28.09 -10.45 -30.39
C LEU A 206 -27.57 -10.93 -31.74
N ILE A 207 -26.92 -10.03 -32.46
CA ILE A 207 -26.10 -10.39 -33.62
C ILE A 207 -24.65 -10.09 -33.27
N LEU A 208 -23.75 -11.05 -33.46
CA LEU A 208 -22.31 -10.80 -33.37
C LEU A 208 -21.95 -9.76 -34.43
N ASN A 209 -21.35 -8.66 -33.98
CA ASN A 209 -21.04 -7.54 -34.85
C ASN A 209 -19.82 -7.86 -35.73
N ASP A 210 -19.88 -7.50 -37.01
CA ASP A 210 -18.75 -7.60 -37.94
C ASP A 210 -17.96 -6.28 -37.98
N GLU A 211 -16.75 -6.32 -38.56
CA GLU A 211 -15.93 -5.12 -38.77
C GLU A 211 -16.59 -4.11 -39.75
N GLU A 212 -17.65 -4.51 -40.46
CA GLU A 212 -18.39 -3.67 -41.41
C GLU A 212 -19.51 -2.83 -40.75
N ASP A 213 -19.79 -3.05 -39.47
CA ASP A 213 -20.76 -2.28 -38.73
C ASP A 213 -20.33 -0.81 -38.58
N LYS A 214 -21.07 0.08 -39.24
CA LYS A 214 -20.77 1.51 -39.28
C LYS A 214 -20.69 2.16 -37.89
N SER A 215 -21.55 1.77 -36.95
CA SER A 215 -21.54 2.34 -35.58
C SER A 215 -20.27 1.94 -34.83
N LEU A 216 -19.82 0.70 -34.99
CA LEU A 216 -18.58 0.23 -34.38
C LEU A 216 -17.35 0.79 -35.11
N SER A 217 -17.38 0.88 -36.44
CA SER A 217 -16.32 1.52 -37.22
C SER A 217 -16.17 3.00 -36.86
N ASP A 218 -17.27 3.74 -36.71
CA ASP A 218 -17.25 5.14 -36.29
C ASP A 218 -16.70 5.28 -34.85
N LEU A 219 -17.10 4.38 -33.94
CA LEU A 219 -16.59 4.33 -32.57
C LEU A 219 -15.10 3.97 -32.51
N ILE A 220 -14.66 2.95 -33.26
CA ILE A 220 -13.26 2.54 -33.36
C ILE A 220 -12.43 3.62 -34.05
N THR A 221 -12.96 4.30 -35.06
CA THR A 221 -12.26 5.42 -35.73
C THR A 221 -12.16 6.61 -34.80
N HIS A 222 -13.18 6.90 -34.01
CA HIS A 222 -13.15 7.90 -32.96
C HIS A 222 -12.09 7.56 -31.90
N PHE A 223 -12.11 6.33 -31.35
CA PHE A 223 -11.09 5.87 -30.41
C PHE A 223 -9.69 5.84 -31.04
N LYS A 224 -9.53 5.37 -32.28
CA LYS A 224 -8.24 5.37 -32.98
C LYS A 224 -7.75 6.78 -33.28
N LYS A 225 -8.64 7.75 -33.49
CA LYS A 225 -8.29 9.16 -33.63
C LYS A 225 -7.86 9.75 -32.29
N GLU A 226 -8.60 9.48 -31.22
CA GLU A 226 -8.20 9.84 -29.84
C GLU A 226 -6.88 9.17 -29.42
N ILE A 227 -6.63 7.94 -29.87
CA ILE A 227 -5.43 7.15 -29.55
C ILE A 227 -4.24 7.57 -30.45
N ASN A 228 -4.36 7.65 -31.77
CA ASN A 228 -3.21 7.93 -32.64
C ASN A 228 -2.75 9.39 -32.63
N GLU A 229 -3.59 10.36 -32.23
CA GLU A 229 -3.21 11.78 -32.23
C GLU A 229 -2.44 12.21 -30.96
N THR A 230 -2.11 11.31 -30.03
CA THR A 230 -1.48 11.70 -28.76
C THR A 230 -0.20 10.94 -28.40
N GLU A 231 0.92 11.66 -28.30
CA GLU A 231 2.22 11.22 -27.73
C GLU A 231 2.12 10.77 -26.25
N HIS A 232 0.91 10.84 -25.66
CA HIS A 232 0.58 10.48 -24.28
C HIS A 232 0.62 8.97 -23.99
N HIS A 233 0.64 8.08 -24.99
CA HIS A 233 0.58 6.63 -24.74
C HIS A 233 1.85 6.06 -24.10
N LEU A 234 3.03 6.51 -24.51
CA LEU A 234 4.29 6.06 -23.88
C LEU A 234 4.37 6.56 -22.43
N LEU A 235 3.79 7.74 -22.15
CA LEU A 235 3.65 8.28 -20.81
C LEU A 235 2.68 7.43 -19.97
N ILE A 236 1.51 7.09 -20.50
CA ILE A 236 0.51 6.25 -19.82
C ILE A 236 1.07 4.83 -19.60
N LEU A 237 1.72 4.25 -20.60
CA LEU A 237 2.35 2.94 -20.51
C LEU A 237 3.50 2.95 -19.49
N GLY A 238 4.33 3.98 -19.48
CA GLY A 238 5.36 4.15 -18.45
C GLY A 238 4.76 4.25 -17.05
N LYS A 239 3.67 5.01 -16.87
CA LYS A 239 2.94 5.11 -15.58
C LYS A 239 2.34 3.78 -15.16
N PHE A 240 1.75 3.04 -16.11
CA PHE A 240 1.21 1.71 -15.87
C PHE A 240 2.31 0.72 -15.46
N LEU A 241 3.43 0.71 -16.19
CA LEU A 241 4.59 -0.14 -15.89
C LEU A 241 5.20 0.18 -14.52
N TYR A 242 5.26 1.46 -14.17
CA TYR A 242 5.66 1.94 -12.85
C TYR A 242 4.71 1.41 -11.77
N PHE A 243 3.39 1.55 -11.97
CA PHE A 243 2.38 1.07 -11.01
C PHE A 243 2.44 -0.45 -10.78
N ILE A 244 2.74 -1.23 -11.81
CA ILE A 244 2.89 -2.70 -11.68
C ILE A 244 4.28 -3.13 -11.18
N GLY A 245 5.16 -2.18 -10.83
CA GLY A 245 6.49 -2.42 -10.27
C GLY A 245 7.59 -2.83 -11.27
N ASP A 246 7.35 -2.71 -12.58
CA ASP A 246 8.36 -2.99 -13.62
C ASP A 246 9.15 -1.70 -13.94
N LEU A 247 9.96 -1.27 -12.96
CA LEU A 247 10.67 0.01 -12.98
C LEU A 247 11.62 0.13 -14.18
N ASP A 248 12.37 -0.93 -14.52
CA ASP A 248 13.31 -0.92 -15.65
C ASP A 248 12.62 -0.61 -16.99
N LYS A 249 11.45 -1.20 -17.22
CA LYS A 249 10.68 -0.91 -18.43
C LYS A 249 10.03 0.46 -18.38
N ALA A 250 9.48 0.86 -17.23
CA ALA A 250 8.91 2.19 -17.06
C ALA A 250 9.94 3.27 -17.41
N GLU A 251 11.17 3.16 -16.90
CA GLU A 251 12.27 4.07 -17.22
C GLU A 251 12.59 4.05 -18.72
N LYS A 252 12.71 2.87 -19.32
CA LYS A 252 12.97 2.73 -20.76
C LYS A 252 11.93 3.46 -21.61
N TYR A 253 10.64 3.33 -21.29
CA TYR A 253 9.58 3.99 -22.04
C TYR A 253 9.55 5.51 -21.83
N TYR A 254 9.81 5.99 -20.61
CA TYR A 254 9.97 7.42 -20.36
C TYR A 254 11.15 8.02 -21.14
N ARG A 255 12.29 7.33 -21.19
CA ARG A 255 13.46 7.76 -21.97
C ARG A 255 13.18 7.74 -23.48
N LEU A 256 12.50 6.72 -23.98
CA LEU A 256 12.14 6.63 -25.39
C LEU A 256 11.20 7.78 -25.81
N LEU A 257 10.22 8.13 -24.97
CA LEU A 257 9.37 9.30 -25.19
C LEU A 257 10.18 10.60 -25.12
N PHE A 258 11.12 10.71 -24.19
CA PHE A 258 12.01 11.86 -24.06
C PHE A 258 12.84 12.09 -25.34
N ASP A 259 13.42 11.03 -25.90
CA ASP A 259 14.20 11.09 -27.15
C ASP A 259 13.33 11.46 -28.35
N GLN A 260 12.10 10.94 -28.42
CA GLN A 260 11.13 11.31 -29.47
C GLN A 260 10.81 12.80 -29.42
N ILE A 261 10.47 13.34 -28.25
CA ILE A 261 10.17 14.75 -28.06
C ILE A 261 11.40 15.63 -28.33
N SER A 262 12.59 15.16 -28.00
CA SER A 262 13.85 15.89 -28.21
C SER A 262 14.25 15.96 -29.69
N SER A 263 13.92 14.92 -30.47
CA SER A 263 14.28 14.80 -31.90
C SER A 263 13.27 15.42 -32.88
N SER A 264 12.04 15.71 -32.47
CA SER A 264 11.05 16.36 -33.33
C SER A 264 11.13 17.89 -33.29
N GLU A 265 11.39 18.53 -34.44
CA GLU A 265 11.35 20.01 -34.57
C GLU A 265 9.93 20.58 -34.84
N SER A 266 8.91 19.77 -35.15
CA SER A 266 7.73 20.27 -35.87
C SER A 266 6.32 19.90 -35.38
N ILE A 267 6.12 19.37 -34.16
CA ILE A 267 4.83 18.70 -33.83
C ILE A 267 3.99 19.40 -32.74
N PHE A 268 4.58 20.24 -31.89
CA PHE A 268 3.79 21.04 -30.97
C PHE A 268 3.45 22.38 -31.63
N ASP A 269 2.16 22.66 -31.85
CA ASP A 269 1.68 23.98 -32.32
C ASP A 269 2.11 25.14 -31.39
N TYR A 270 2.61 24.83 -30.18
CA TYR A 270 3.20 25.76 -29.23
C TYR A 270 4.36 25.10 -28.45
N ASP A 271 5.54 25.76 -28.39
CA ASP A 271 6.72 25.39 -27.58
C ASP A 271 6.34 25.04 -26.11
N TYR A 272 5.29 25.69 -25.60
CA TYR A 272 4.66 25.42 -24.31
C TYR A 272 4.30 23.95 -24.05
N SER A 273 3.61 23.28 -25.00
CA SER A 273 3.14 21.90 -24.80
C SER A 273 4.29 20.89 -24.80
N ARG A 274 5.35 21.18 -25.55
CA ARG A 274 6.59 20.39 -25.57
C ARG A 274 7.29 20.44 -24.21
N GLN A 275 7.52 21.66 -23.71
CA GLN A 275 8.20 21.90 -22.44
C GLN A 275 7.41 21.30 -21.26
N ASN A 276 6.07 21.39 -21.29
CA ASN A 276 5.20 20.72 -20.32
C ASN A 276 5.46 19.21 -20.25
N MET A 277 5.56 18.56 -21.41
CA MET A 277 5.74 17.11 -21.45
C MET A 277 7.13 16.69 -20.98
N ILE A 278 8.17 17.44 -21.35
CA ILE A 278 9.53 17.21 -20.87
C ILE A 278 9.59 17.33 -19.34
N ALA A 279 8.95 18.36 -18.76
CA ALA A 279 8.88 18.52 -17.30
C ALA A 279 8.15 17.36 -16.60
N ILE A 280 7.04 16.88 -17.17
CA ILE A 280 6.32 15.71 -16.64
C ILE A 280 7.20 14.45 -16.67
N LEU A 281 7.97 14.25 -17.73
CA LEU A 281 8.88 13.10 -17.85
C LEU A 281 9.99 13.15 -16.81
N TYR A 282 10.62 14.31 -16.62
CA TYR A 282 11.63 14.48 -15.58
C TYR A 282 11.07 14.20 -14.18
N ASN A 283 9.86 14.68 -13.87
CA ASN A 283 9.19 14.35 -12.59
C ASN A 283 8.98 12.83 -12.42
N ASN A 284 8.46 12.14 -13.45
CA ASN A 284 8.21 10.70 -13.35
C ASN A 284 9.50 9.87 -13.27
N LEU A 285 10.54 10.26 -14.02
CA LEU A 285 11.86 9.65 -13.93
C LEU A 285 12.46 9.84 -12.54
N ALA A 286 12.29 11.02 -11.95
CA ALA A 286 12.74 11.30 -10.61
C ALA A 286 11.99 10.48 -9.54
N THR A 287 10.66 10.32 -9.67
CA THR A 287 9.87 9.45 -8.80
C THR A 287 10.37 8.00 -8.87
N LEU A 288 10.58 7.49 -10.09
CA LEU A 288 11.12 6.15 -10.31
C LEU A 288 12.50 5.97 -9.67
N GLN A 289 13.34 7.00 -9.73
CA GLN A 289 14.68 6.98 -9.14
C GLN A 289 14.65 6.96 -7.62
N ILE A 290 13.74 7.71 -6.97
CA ILE A 290 13.50 7.61 -5.52
C ILE A 290 13.15 6.17 -5.15
N ASP A 291 12.20 5.55 -5.87
CA ASP A 291 11.77 4.17 -5.58
C ASP A 291 12.86 3.13 -5.86
N SER A 292 13.80 3.44 -6.76
CA SER A 292 15.00 2.64 -7.00
C SER A 292 16.14 2.89 -5.99
N GLY A 293 16.00 3.89 -5.12
CA GLY A 293 17.00 4.27 -4.10
C GLY A 293 18.10 5.25 -4.56
N ASP A 294 17.96 5.89 -5.74
CA ASP A 294 18.91 6.87 -6.27
C ASP A 294 18.41 8.31 -6.07
N SER A 295 18.47 8.78 -4.83
CA SER A 295 17.95 10.11 -4.45
C SER A 295 18.72 11.27 -5.11
N ILE A 296 19.99 11.07 -5.48
CA ILE A 296 20.83 12.11 -6.11
C ILE A 296 20.32 12.38 -7.53
N LYS A 297 20.14 11.34 -8.36
CA LYS A 297 19.61 11.54 -9.71
C LYS A 297 18.17 12.02 -9.70
N ALA A 298 17.37 11.57 -8.72
CA ALA A 298 16.02 12.05 -8.56
C ALA A 298 15.98 13.57 -8.35
N LYS A 299 16.83 14.09 -7.46
CA LYS A 299 16.95 15.53 -7.21
C LYS A 299 17.31 16.31 -8.47
N GLU A 300 18.33 15.87 -9.20
CA GLU A 300 18.73 16.50 -10.47
C GLU A 300 17.58 16.56 -11.48
N ASN A 301 16.80 15.48 -11.60
CA ASN A 301 15.68 15.42 -12.52
C ASN A 301 14.51 16.31 -12.08
N TYR A 302 14.18 16.36 -10.79
CA TYR A 302 13.18 17.30 -10.30
C TYR A 302 13.60 18.76 -10.46
N GLU A 303 14.87 19.09 -10.23
CA GLU A 303 15.41 20.45 -10.46
C GLU A 303 15.30 20.85 -11.93
N LYS A 304 15.64 19.94 -12.87
CA LYS A 304 15.44 20.16 -14.31
C LYS A 304 13.96 20.33 -14.66
N ALA A 305 13.07 19.54 -14.08
CA ALA A 305 11.63 19.71 -14.28
C ALA A 305 11.19 21.10 -13.82
N LEU A 306 11.62 21.54 -12.62
CA LEU A 306 11.29 22.85 -12.08
C LEU A 306 11.84 23.98 -12.94
N GLU A 307 13.08 23.89 -13.41
CA GLU A 307 13.70 24.90 -14.29
C GLU A 307 12.89 25.09 -15.57
N ILE A 308 12.49 24.00 -16.23
CA ILE A 308 11.67 24.05 -17.44
C ILE A 308 10.31 24.70 -17.16
N ILE A 309 9.68 24.31 -16.04
CA ILE A 309 8.38 24.87 -15.64
C ILE A 309 8.51 26.38 -15.38
N LEU A 310 9.53 26.82 -14.65
CA LEU A 310 9.72 28.24 -14.33
C LEU A 310 10.01 29.11 -15.57
N ASN A 311 10.72 28.56 -16.55
CA ASN A 311 11.12 29.30 -17.75
C ASN A 311 10.02 29.36 -18.82
N HIS A 312 9.15 28.35 -18.89
CA HIS A 312 8.23 28.18 -20.03
C HIS A 312 6.75 28.12 -19.65
N ILE A 313 6.42 27.92 -18.37
CA ILE A 313 5.02 27.69 -17.95
C ILE A 313 4.45 28.90 -17.20
N PRO A 314 3.22 29.35 -17.52
CA PRO A 314 2.55 30.42 -16.79
C PRO A 314 2.52 30.15 -15.28
N GLN A 315 2.62 31.24 -14.52
CA GLN A 315 2.37 31.22 -13.08
C GLN A 315 0.99 30.60 -12.80
N LYS A 316 0.89 29.88 -11.69
CA LYS A 316 -0.29 29.12 -11.26
C LYS A 316 -0.71 27.88 -12.07
N HIS A 317 0.23 27.21 -12.72
CA HIS A 317 -0.03 25.95 -13.40
C HIS A 317 0.11 24.73 -12.46
N LEU A 318 -0.77 23.72 -12.61
CA LEU A 318 -0.78 22.48 -11.80
C LEU A 318 0.58 21.76 -11.76
N LEU A 319 1.35 21.83 -12.84
CA LEU A 319 2.69 21.21 -12.91
C LEU A 319 3.69 21.88 -11.98
N LEU A 320 3.59 23.19 -11.76
CA LEU A 320 4.47 23.93 -10.85
C LEU A 320 4.25 23.51 -9.40
N THR A 321 2.99 23.35 -9.00
CA THR A 321 2.61 22.79 -7.70
C THR A 321 3.17 21.38 -7.51
N THR A 322 3.05 20.53 -8.52
CA THR A 322 3.51 19.13 -8.48
C THR A 322 5.03 19.04 -8.36
N ALA A 323 5.76 19.87 -9.11
CA ALA A 323 7.22 19.93 -9.06
C ALA A 323 7.72 20.41 -7.69
N TYR A 324 7.18 21.51 -7.17
CA TYR A 324 7.55 21.99 -5.83
C TYR A 324 7.21 20.98 -4.72
N ASN A 325 6.06 20.29 -4.80
CA ASN A 325 5.70 19.23 -3.87
C ASN A 325 6.72 18.07 -3.90
N SER A 326 7.17 17.69 -5.10
CA SER A 326 8.10 16.57 -5.27
C SER A 326 9.51 16.91 -4.80
N ILE A 327 10.01 18.12 -5.09
CA ILE A 327 11.28 18.63 -4.57
C ILE A 327 11.23 18.74 -3.04
N ALA A 328 10.12 19.22 -2.49
CA ALA A 328 9.95 19.34 -1.05
C ALA A 328 10.02 17.98 -0.33
N ASN A 329 9.51 16.90 -0.95
CA ASN A 329 9.68 15.54 -0.42
C ASN A 329 11.15 15.10 -0.38
N ILE A 330 11.97 15.48 -1.35
CA ILE A 330 13.42 15.18 -1.28
C ILE A 330 14.08 15.93 -0.14
N TYR A 331 13.79 17.22 0.01
CA TYR A 331 14.33 17.97 1.14
C TYR A 331 13.86 17.40 2.48
N LEU A 332 12.65 16.85 2.55
CA LEU A 332 12.18 16.09 3.71
C LEU A 332 13.05 14.85 3.97
N ASP A 333 13.33 14.06 2.94
CA ASP A 333 14.16 12.85 3.05
C ASP A 333 15.62 13.18 3.44
N GLU A 334 16.14 14.33 2.98
CA GLU A 334 17.44 14.88 3.39
C GLU A 334 17.40 15.55 4.79
N CYS A 335 16.23 15.59 5.45
CA CYS A 335 15.97 16.30 6.71
C CYS A 335 16.23 17.82 6.67
N ASP A 336 16.27 18.44 5.48
CA ASP A 336 16.29 19.89 5.30
C ASP A 336 14.86 20.46 5.36
N TYR A 337 14.33 20.53 6.57
CA TYR A 337 12.96 20.99 6.82
C TYR A 337 12.74 22.44 6.38
N GLU A 338 13.76 23.30 6.42
CA GLU A 338 13.62 24.71 6.06
C GLU A 338 13.38 24.88 4.56
N LEU A 339 14.17 24.21 3.72
CA LEU A 339 13.98 24.22 2.27
C LEU A 339 12.68 23.51 1.87
N ALA A 340 12.35 22.39 2.51
CA ALA A 340 11.09 21.69 2.28
C ALA A 340 9.87 22.60 2.54
N ILE A 341 9.84 23.30 3.67
CA ILE A 341 8.77 24.25 4.01
C ILE A 341 8.69 25.39 2.99
N LYS A 342 9.83 25.94 2.55
CA LYS A 342 9.85 27.00 1.53
C LYS A 342 9.21 26.49 0.23
N CYS A 343 9.61 25.33 -0.26
CA CYS A 343 9.04 24.72 -1.47
C CYS A 343 7.52 24.50 -1.33
N TYR A 344 7.05 23.96 -0.19
CA TYR A 344 5.62 23.77 0.03
C TYR A 344 4.82 25.08 0.10
N LYS A 345 5.36 26.12 0.73
CA LYS A 345 4.72 27.45 0.74
C LYS A 345 4.67 28.07 -0.65
N HIS A 346 5.71 27.89 -1.45
CA HIS A 346 5.68 28.27 -2.87
C HIS A 346 4.61 27.48 -3.64
N ALA A 347 4.52 26.17 -3.45
CA ALA A 347 3.50 25.33 -4.06
C ALA A 347 2.07 25.81 -3.73
N LEU A 348 1.81 26.23 -2.48
CA LEU A 348 0.53 26.79 -2.05
C LEU A 348 0.21 28.16 -2.64
N ASN A 349 1.21 29.00 -2.88
CA ASN A 349 1.00 30.32 -3.50
C ASN A 349 0.66 30.19 -5.00
N GLU A 350 1.24 29.18 -5.64
CA GLU A 350 1.05 28.91 -7.06
C GLU A 350 -0.17 28.02 -7.33
N ILE A 351 -0.65 27.22 -6.39
CA ILE A 351 -1.79 26.34 -6.68
C ILE A 351 -3.08 27.15 -6.97
N GLU A 352 -3.83 26.74 -7.99
CA GLU A 352 -5.12 27.38 -8.28
C GLU A 352 -6.08 27.25 -7.08
N PRO A 353 -6.82 28.32 -6.71
CA PRO A 353 -7.76 28.27 -5.59
C PRO A 353 -8.84 27.20 -5.73
N SER A 354 -9.22 26.84 -6.96
CA SER A 354 -10.16 25.76 -7.30
C SER A 354 -9.62 24.37 -6.96
N ASN A 355 -8.31 24.18 -6.93
CA ASN A 355 -7.66 22.90 -6.65
C ASN A 355 -7.51 22.66 -5.15
N ILE A 356 -8.65 22.53 -4.48
CA ILE A 356 -8.72 22.29 -3.03
C ILE A 356 -8.11 20.93 -2.64
N ILE A 357 -8.15 19.93 -3.51
CA ILE A 357 -7.55 18.60 -3.26
C ILE A 357 -6.03 18.71 -3.19
N GLY A 358 -5.39 19.41 -4.14
CA GLY A 358 -3.94 19.63 -4.11
C GLY A 358 -3.51 20.50 -2.93
N GLN A 359 -4.32 21.48 -2.52
CA GLN A 359 -4.07 22.25 -1.29
C GLN A 359 -4.07 21.34 -0.06
N ALA A 360 -5.02 20.41 0.04
CA ALA A 360 -5.09 19.45 1.13
C ALA A 360 -3.85 18.54 1.20
N VAL A 361 -3.28 18.13 0.05
CA VAL A 361 -2.03 17.35 0.00
C VAL A 361 -0.87 18.17 0.59
N ILE A 362 -0.70 19.42 0.15
CA ILE A 362 0.42 20.26 0.63
C ILE A 362 0.27 20.60 2.12
N TYR A 363 -0.94 20.94 2.58
CA TYR A 363 -1.20 21.17 4.00
C TYR A 363 -0.93 19.91 4.83
N ASN A 364 -1.22 18.72 4.31
CA ASN A 364 -0.89 17.48 5.02
C ASN A 364 0.63 17.31 5.20
N ASN A 365 1.41 17.56 4.14
CA ASN A 365 2.87 17.43 4.19
C ASN A 365 3.52 18.50 5.07
N LEU A 366 3.03 19.75 5.01
CA LEU A 366 3.45 20.79 5.96
C LEU A 366 3.14 20.42 7.41
N GLY A 367 1.95 19.86 7.65
CA GLY A 367 1.56 19.38 8.98
C GLY A 367 2.52 18.33 9.53
N GLU A 368 2.91 17.38 8.68
CA GLU A 368 3.88 16.33 9.02
C GLU A 368 5.27 16.88 9.29
N ILE A 369 5.79 17.81 8.47
CA ILE A 369 7.07 18.47 8.74
C ILE A 369 7.05 19.18 10.09
N TYR A 370 6.02 19.98 10.34
CA TYR A 370 5.91 20.71 11.59
C TYR A 370 5.82 19.75 12.79
N ARG A 371 5.17 18.59 12.64
CA ARG A 371 5.15 17.53 13.65
C ARG A 371 6.56 16.98 13.91
N GLN A 372 7.32 16.66 12.86
CA GLN A 372 8.70 16.16 12.96
C GLN A 372 9.65 17.18 13.60
N MET A 373 9.41 18.47 13.38
CA MET A 373 10.14 19.57 14.04
C MET A 373 9.67 19.84 15.49
N ASN A 374 8.74 19.04 16.04
CA ASN A 374 8.06 19.27 17.33
C ASN A 374 7.29 20.61 17.41
N ASN A 375 7.04 21.28 16.28
CA ASN A 375 6.20 22.47 16.20
C ASN A 375 4.72 22.06 16.06
N TYR A 376 4.18 21.57 17.16
CA TYR A 376 2.86 20.97 17.18
C TYR A 376 1.70 21.96 16.93
N THR A 377 1.93 23.26 17.12
CA THR A 377 0.92 24.29 16.90
C THR A 377 0.68 24.48 15.41
N ASP A 378 1.75 24.67 14.64
CA ASP A 378 1.66 24.81 13.18
C ASP A 378 1.23 23.49 12.52
N ALA A 379 1.67 22.35 13.05
CA ALA A 379 1.21 21.04 12.61
C ALA A 379 -0.32 20.90 12.70
N LEU A 380 -0.89 21.29 13.86
CA LEU A 380 -2.34 21.21 14.09
C LEU A 380 -3.11 22.14 13.15
N ILE A 381 -2.63 23.36 12.94
CA ILE A 381 -3.27 24.32 12.02
C ILE A 381 -3.36 23.73 10.63
N ASN A 382 -2.26 23.17 10.12
CA ASN A 382 -2.22 22.60 8.79
C ASN A 382 -3.10 21.34 8.66
N HIS A 383 -3.03 20.39 9.61
CA HIS A 383 -3.89 19.21 9.56
C HIS A 383 -5.39 19.54 9.72
N LYS A 384 -5.76 20.55 10.50
CA LYS A 384 -7.15 21.02 10.58
C LYS A 384 -7.65 21.57 9.24
N LYS A 385 -6.83 22.35 8.52
CA LYS A 385 -7.19 22.80 7.16
C LYS A 385 -7.48 21.63 6.22
N VAL A 386 -6.70 20.54 6.33
CA VAL A 386 -6.94 19.32 5.53
C VAL A 386 -8.30 18.70 5.88
N ILE A 387 -8.63 18.60 7.17
CA ILE A 387 -9.93 18.09 7.63
C ILE A 387 -11.06 18.99 7.11
N ASP A 388 -10.95 20.30 7.26
CA ASP A 388 -11.95 21.26 6.78
C ASP A 388 -12.20 21.11 5.28
N ILE A 389 -11.14 21.03 4.47
CA ILE A 389 -11.27 20.79 3.02
C ILE A 389 -11.97 19.44 2.76
N ARG A 390 -11.54 18.35 3.38
CA ARG A 390 -12.11 17.01 3.17
C ARG A 390 -13.56 16.92 3.63
N MET A 391 -13.96 17.65 4.68
CA MET A 391 -15.35 17.74 5.15
C MET A 391 -16.25 18.55 4.22
N THR A 392 -15.72 19.55 3.49
CA THR A 392 -16.53 20.31 2.51
C THR A 392 -16.87 19.49 1.26
N LEU A 393 -16.12 18.41 1.00
CA LEU A 393 -16.30 17.54 -0.14
C LEU A 393 -17.21 16.36 0.23
N GLN A 394 -18.51 16.48 -0.09
CA GLN A 394 -19.52 15.49 0.28
C GLN A 394 -19.22 14.01 -0.07
N PRO A 395 -18.58 13.66 -1.22
CA PRO A 395 -18.18 12.28 -1.49
C PRO A 395 -17.03 11.76 -0.58
N LEU A 396 -16.43 12.60 0.28
CA LEU A 396 -15.30 12.25 1.13
C LEU A 396 -15.63 12.04 2.62
N LEU A 397 -16.89 12.19 3.05
CA LEU A 397 -17.26 12.01 4.46
C LEU A 397 -17.01 10.57 4.97
N ASP A 398 -17.21 9.58 4.11
CA ASP A 398 -16.87 8.19 4.38
C ASP A 398 -15.72 7.73 3.46
N HIS A 399 -14.68 8.55 3.31
CA HIS A 399 -13.51 8.22 2.47
C HIS A 399 -12.25 7.93 3.30
N PRO A 400 -11.37 7.01 2.87
CA PRO A 400 -10.14 6.67 3.61
C PRO A 400 -9.24 7.87 3.89
N ASP A 401 -9.23 8.87 3.01
CA ASP A 401 -8.45 10.10 3.20
C ASP A 401 -8.89 10.90 4.42
N LEU A 402 -10.20 11.04 4.67
CA LEU A 402 -10.67 11.76 5.87
C LEU A 402 -10.29 10.99 7.13
N ALA A 403 -10.41 9.65 7.11
CA ALA A 403 -9.92 8.81 8.20
C ALA A 403 -8.41 8.99 8.43
N GLN A 404 -7.61 9.11 7.37
CA GLN A 404 -6.17 9.36 7.49
C GLN A 404 -5.87 10.75 8.07
N SER A 405 -6.65 11.79 7.73
CA SER A 405 -6.52 13.10 8.36
C SER A 405 -6.75 13.05 9.87
N TYR A 406 -7.83 12.41 10.30
CA TYR A 406 -8.08 12.23 11.73
C TYR A 406 -6.98 11.42 12.40
N HIS A 407 -6.47 10.38 11.74
CA HIS A 407 -5.34 9.60 12.24
C HIS A 407 -4.07 10.44 12.41
N ASN A 408 -3.77 11.35 11.49
CA ASN A 408 -2.60 12.25 11.59
C ASN A 408 -2.76 13.22 12.78
N VAL A 409 -3.95 13.78 12.99
CA VAL A 409 -4.23 14.64 14.16
C VAL A 409 -4.17 13.83 15.46
N GLY A 410 -4.68 12.60 15.49
CA GLY A 410 -4.56 11.71 16.64
C GLY A 410 -3.10 11.40 16.99
N THR A 411 -2.27 11.17 15.98
CA THR A 411 -0.82 10.97 16.14
C THR A 411 -0.15 12.22 16.70
N LEU A 412 -0.48 13.39 16.16
CA LEU A 412 0.01 14.68 16.66
C LEU A 412 -0.31 14.89 18.16
N PHE A 413 -1.53 14.59 18.60
CA PHE A 413 -1.87 14.69 20.02
C PHE A 413 -1.18 13.63 20.88
N CYS A 414 -0.89 12.44 20.34
CA CYS A 414 -0.08 11.44 21.02
C CYS A 414 1.35 11.93 21.26
N ASP A 415 1.97 12.60 20.28
CA ASP A 415 3.31 13.19 20.39
C ASP A 415 3.36 14.33 21.41
N LYS A 416 2.28 15.12 21.50
CA LYS A 416 2.09 16.15 22.55
C LYS A 416 1.86 15.59 23.96
N GLY A 417 1.60 14.29 24.10
CA GLY A 417 1.21 13.66 25.37
C GLY A 417 -0.28 13.87 25.75
N GLU A 418 -1.09 14.45 24.87
CA GLU A 418 -2.52 14.68 25.08
C GLU A 418 -3.35 13.44 24.68
N TYR A 419 -3.19 12.37 25.44
CA TYR A 419 -3.70 11.04 25.09
C TYR A 419 -5.22 10.91 24.96
N ASN A 420 -6.01 11.68 25.71
CA ASN A 420 -7.47 11.63 25.60
C ASN A 420 -7.95 12.17 24.25
N THR A 421 -7.44 13.35 23.87
CA THR A 421 -7.72 13.97 22.58
C THR A 421 -7.27 13.07 21.44
N ALA A 422 -6.10 12.44 21.56
CA ALA A 422 -5.61 11.47 20.58
C ALA A 422 -6.58 10.29 20.36
N LEU A 423 -7.15 9.73 21.44
CA LEU A 423 -8.14 8.65 21.36
C LEU A 423 -9.44 9.10 20.68
N GLU A 424 -9.90 10.32 20.90
CA GLU A 424 -11.08 10.87 20.22
C GLU A 424 -10.86 10.90 18.69
N TYR A 425 -9.72 11.43 18.24
CA TYR A 425 -9.38 11.48 16.82
C TYR A 425 -9.16 10.10 16.19
N PHE A 426 -8.51 9.18 16.91
CA PHE A 426 -8.42 7.79 16.45
C PHE A 426 -9.77 7.09 16.40
N GLY A 427 -10.69 7.41 17.31
CA GLY A 427 -12.08 6.95 17.28
C GLY A 427 -12.83 7.41 16.02
N LEU A 428 -12.71 8.71 15.67
CA LEU A 428 -13.29 9.25 14.43
C LEU A 428 -12.71 8.55 13.18
N ALA A 429 -11.39 8.36 13.14
CA ALA A 429 -10.74 7.63 12.05
C ALA A 429 -11.21 6.17 11.96
N LEU A 430 -11.40 5.51 13.11
CA LEU A 430 -11.84 4.13 13.20
C LEU A 430 -13.28 3.98 12.71
N GLU A 431 -14.19 4.89 13.10
CA GLU A 431 -15.60 4.86 12.68
C GLU A 431 -15.71 4.89 11.15
N ILE A 432 -15.00 5.80 10.49
CA ILE A 432 -14.97 5.90 9.03
C ILE A 432 -14.39 4.61 8.43
N LYS A 433 -13.24 4.13 8.93
CA LYS A 433 -12.61 2.90 8.42
C LYS A 433 -13.51 1.68 8.56
N GLN A 434 -14.30 1.57 9.63
CA GLN A 434 -15.23 0.46 9.84
C GLN A 434 -16.43 0.48 8.90
N LYS A 435 -16.83 1.65 8.38
CA LYS A 435 -17.87 1.76 7.34
C LYS A 435 -17.38 1.33 5.96
N ILE A 436 -16.11 1.60 5.65
CA ILE A 436 -15.55 1.41 4.31
C ILE A 436 -14.92 0.02 4.15
N PHE A 437 -14.24 -0.46 5.19
CA PHE A 437 -13.46 -1.67 5.13
C PHE A 437 -14.14 -2.84 5.84
N THR A 438 -13.91 -4.06 5.34
CA THR A 438 -14.26 -5.28 6.07
C THR A 438 -13.52 -5.35 7.41
N SER A 439 -14.09 -6.05 8.39
CA SER A 439 -13.54 -6.17 9.75
C SER A 439 -12.07 -6.60 9.82
N ASN A 440 -11.59 -7.33 8.81
CA ASN A 440 -10.23 -7.88 8.77
C ASN A 440 -9.27 -7.04 7.93
N HIS A 441 -9.56 -5.77 7.63
CA HIS A 441 -8.70 -4.96 6.77
C HIS A 441 -7.47 -4.43 7.53
N PRO A 442 -6.23 -4.52 6.98
CA PRO A 442 -5.00 -4.09 7.67
C PRO A 442 -5.01 -2.63 8.16
N SER A 443 -5.73 -1.73 7.49
CA SER A 443 -5.86 -0.33 7.92
C SER A 443 -6.54 -0.16 9.29
N LEU A 444 -7.33 -1.14 9.73
CA LEU A 444 -7.92 -1.18 11.08
C LEU A 444 -6.88 -1.55 12.12
N ALA A 445 -6.02 -2.54 11.83
CA ALA A 445 -4.94 -2.99 12.73
C ALA A 445 -4.02 -1.82 13.13
N LYS A 446 -3.60 -0.98 12.17
CA LYS A 446 -2.79 0.22 12.46
C LYS A 446 -3.47 1.17 13.45
N THR A 447 -4.78 1.40 13.32
CA THR A 447 -5.51 2.26 14.27
C THR A 447 -5.58 1.61 15.65
N TYR A 448 -5.88 0.32 15.73
CA TYR A 448 -5.92 -0.43 16.99
C TYR A 448 -4.56 -0.42 17.70
N THR A 449 -3.47 -0.65 16.99
CA THR A 449 -2.12 -0.57 17.55
C THR A 449 -1.80 0.80 18.15
N ASN A 450 -2.17 1.89 17.47
CA ASN A 450 -1.93 3.24 18.02
C ASN A 450 -2.80 3.51 19.26
N MET A 451 -4.05 3.06 19.27
CA MET A 451 -4.90 3.15 20.46
C MET A 451 -4.34 2.33 21.62
N ALA A 452 -3.87 1.11 21.35
CA ALA A 452 -3.23 0.24 22.34
C ALA A 452 -2.00 0.91 22.98
N GLN A 453 -1.15 1.54 22.16
CA GLN A 453 0.01 2.30 22.64
C GLN A 453 -0.40 3.46 23.55
N ILE A 454 -1.48 4.18 23.22
CA ILE A 454 -1.98 5.25 24.08
C ILE A 454 -2.48 4.70 25.42
N TYR A 455 -3.26 3.61 25.41
CA TYR A 455 -3.72 3.00 26.66
C TYR A 455 -2.56 2.48 27.52
N ARG A 456 -1.50 1.93 26.90
CA ARG A 456 -0.26 1.57 27.59
C ARG A 456 0.41 2.78 28.24
N LYS A 457 0.59 3.89 27.51
CA LYS A 457 1.15 5.15 28.04
C LYS A 457 0.31 5.76 29.17
N LYS A 458 -0.99 5.44 29.24
CA LYS A 458 -1.90 5.79 30.34
C LYS A 458 -1.91 4.77 31.49
N SER A 459 -1.04 3.76 31.44
CA SER A 459 -1.00 2.62 32.37
C SER A 459 -2.29 1.81 32.46
N ASN A 460 -3.15 1.90 31.44
CA ASN A 460 -4.33 1.05 31.30
C ASN A 460 -3.99 -0.16 30.41
N TYR A 461 -3.29 -1.12 31.00
CA TYR A 461 -2.78 -2.29 30.30
C TYR A 461 -3.89 -3.23 29.79
N ILE A 462 -5.05 -3.26 30.44
CA ILE A 462 -6.18 -4.10 30.03
C ILE A 462 -6.75 -3.64 28.69
N GLU A 463 -7.07 -2.36 28.56
CA GLU A 463 -7.56 -1.82 27.28
C GLU A 463 -6.45 -1.85 26.21
N SER A 464 -5.19 -1.64 26.59
CA SER A 464 -4.06 -1.76 25.67
C SER A 464 -4.00 -3.16 25.04
N LEU A 465 -4.00 -4.21 25.86
CA LEU A 465 -3.97 -5.60 25.39
C LEU A 465 -5.19 -5.95 24.53
N LYS A 466 -6.38 -5.46 24.88
CA LYS A 466 -7.59 -5.67 24.08
C LYS A 466 -7.46 -5.10 22.67
N TYR A 467 -6.95 -3.89 22.51
CA TYR A 467 -6.74 -3.31 21.17
C TYR A 467 -5.59 -4.00 20.42
N ASP A 468 -4.51 -4.35 21.11
CA ASP A 468 -3.42 -5.12 20.51
C ASP A 468 -3.90 -6.51 20.06
N GLU A 469 -4.79 -7.18 20.79
CA GLU A 469 -5.40 -8.46 20.40
C GLU A 469 -6.24 -8.31 19.11
N MET A 470 -7.01 -7.23 18.98
CA MET A 470 -7.76 -6.95 17.75
C MET A 470 -6.82 -6.73 16.56
N ALA A 471 -5.72 -5.98 16.75
CA ALA A 471 -4.70 -5.82 15.73
C ALA A 471 -4.01 -7.16 15.37
N LEU A 472 -3.71 -7.97 16.39
CA LEU A 472 -3.04 -9.25 16.25
C LEU A 472 -3.88 -10.24 15.44
N GLN A 473 -5.20 -10.28 15.68
CA GLN A 473 -6.12 -11.13 14.91
C GLN A 473 -6.12 -10.77 13.43
N ILE A 474 -6.13 -9.47 13.10
CA ILE A 474 -6.09 -8.99 11.73
C ILE A 474 -4.75 -9.37 11.09
N GLU A 475 -3.63 -8.99 11.70
CA GLU A 475 -2.31 -9.21 11.11
C GLU A 475 -1.96 -10.70 10.96
N LYS A 476 -2.43 -11.58 11.85
CA LYS A 476 -2.29 -13.04 11.71
C LYS A 476 -2.96 -13.59 10.45
N GLN A 477 -4.11 -13.04 10.07
CA GLN A 477 -4.84 -13.46 8.86
C GLN A 477 -4.13 -13.03 7.56
N HIS A 478 -3.27 -11.99 7.63
CA HIS A 478 -2.49 -11.47 6.50
C HIS A 478 -1.01 -11.90 6.54
N SER A 479 -0.63 -12.77 7.49
CA SER A 479 0.76 -13.06 7.85
C SER A 479 1.68 -13.54 6.71
N PRO A 480 1.25 -14.31 5.68
CA PRO A 480 2.18 -14.72 4.62
C PRO A 480 2.76 -13.54 3.81
N ILE A 481 2.10 -12.38 3.86
CA ILE A 481 2.44 -11.19 3.08
C ILE A 481 3.13 -10.13 3.96
N ASN A 482 3.00 -10.18 5.29
CA ASN A 482 3.30 -9.01 6.14
C ASN A 482 3.84 -9.35 7.54
N ASN A 483 4.90 -10.17 7.62
CA ASN A 483 5.54 -10.55 8.89
C ASN A 483 6.02 -9.35 9.73
N THR A 484 6.37 -8.21 9.10
CA THR A 484 6.88 -7.02 9.79
C THR A 484 5.83 -6.33 10.67
N ASN A 485 4.59 -6.19 10.17
CA ASN A 485 3.51 -5.61 10.97
C ASN A 485 3.10 -6.54 12.12
N LEU A 486 2.98 -7.84 11.85
CA LEU A 486 2.68 -8.82 12.88
C LEU A 486 3.75 -8.82 13.99
N ALA A 487 5.03 -8.76 13.62
CA ALA A 487 6.13 -8.64 14.58
C ALA A 487 6.04 -7.35 15.41
N THR A 488 5.55 -6.26 14.82
CA THR A 488 5.33 -4.98 15.53
C THR A 488 4.23 -5.09 16.57
N VAL A 489 3.12 -5.78 16.26
CA VAL A 489 2.04 -6.03 17.22
C VAL A 489 2.55 -6.87 18.40
N TYR A 490 3.25 -7.98 18.13
CA TYR A 490 3.87 -8.79 19.18
C TYR A 490 4.83 -7.97 20.05
N ASN A 491 5.64 -7.10 19.44
CA ASN A 491 6.51 -6.21 20.19
C ASN A 491 5.72 -5.24 21.10
N ASN A 492 4.58 -4.72 20.65
CA ASN A 492 3.77 -3.80 21.47
C ASN A 492 3.11 -4.52 22.63
N ILE A 493 2.58 -5.74 22.42
CA ILE A 493 2.09 -6.61 23.49
C ILE A 493 3.19 -6.89 24.51
N GLY A 494 4.41 -7.21 24.04
CA GLY A 494 5.57 -7.43 24.89
C GLY A 494 5.91 -6.21 25.76
N LEU A 495 5.84 -5.01 25.19
CA LEU A 495 6.01 -3.76 25.94
C LEU A 495 4.87 -3.53 26.95
N THR A 496 3.63 -3.83 26.60
CA THR A 496 2.49 -3.71 27.51
C THR A 496 2.63 -4.64 28.71
N TYR A 497 3.08 -5.88 28.50
CA TYR A 497 3.38 -6.79 29.60
C TYR A 497 4.60 -6.38 30.42
N LEU A 498 5.63 -5.81 29.78
CA LEU A 498 6.79 -5.27 30.49
C LEU A 498 6.41 -4.14 31.44
N ASP A 499 5.60 -3.19 30.98
CA ASP A 499 5.12 -2.06 31.81
C ASP A 499 4.14 -2.52 32.91
N ALA A 500 3.51 -3.68 32.72
CA ALA A 500 2.66 -4.34 33.71
C ALA A 500 3.45 -5.29 34.65
N ASP A 501 4.78 -5.25 34.63
CA ASP A 501 5.71 -6.10 35.40
C ASP A 501 5.55 -7.62 35.15
N ASN A 502 4.93 -8.01 34.03
CA ASN A 502 4.81 -9.41 33.62
C ASN A 502 5.95 -9.80 32.67
N PHE A 503 7.13 -10.02 33.25
CA PHE A 503 8.33 -10.31 32.48
C PHE A 503 8.26 -11.61 31.66
N THR A 504 7.48 -12.60 32.09
CA THR A 504 7.36 -13.89 31.38
C THR A 504 6.63 -13.69 30.05
N LEU A 505 5.43 -13.10 30.07
CA LEU A 505 4.67 -12.83 28.85
C LEU A 505 5.35 -11.78 27.98
N ALA A 506 6.07 -10.82 28.57
CA ALA A 506 6.88 -9.88 27.81
C ALA A 506 7.95 -10.59 26.96
N LEU A 507 8.71 -11.51 27.57
CA LEU A 507 9.73 -12.30 26.87
C LEU A 507 9.13 -13.18 25.77
N GLU A 508 8.02 -13.86 26.03
CA GLU A 508 7.32 -14.68 25.02
C GLU A 508 6.92 -13.86 23.79
N ASN A 509 6.34 -12.68 24.00
CA ASN A 509 5.92 -11.81 22.90
C ASN A 509 7.10 -11.16 22.16
N PHE A 510 8.16 -10.77 22.87
CA PHE A 510 9.39 -10.32 22.20
C PHE A 510 10.05 -11.44 21.40
N GLN A 511 10.01 -12.69 21.88
CA GLN A 511 10.51 -13.84 21.13
C GLN A 511 9.71 -14.08 19.85
N HIS A 512 8.37 -14.05 19.92
CA HIS A 512 7.53 -14.14 18.71
C HIS A 512 7.84 -13.03 17.69
N SER A 513 8.03 -11.80 18.17
CA SER A 513 8.45 -10.68 17.31
C SER A 513 9.80 -10.94 16.65
N LEU A 514 10.76 -11.48 17.41
CA LEU A 514 12.10 -11.79 16.92
C LEU A 514 12.07 -12.90 15.87
N ASP A 515 11.36 -14.00 16.14
CA ASP A 515 11.25 -15.15 15.23
C ASP A 515 10.69 -14.72 13.87
N LEU A 516 9.60 -13.93 13.87
CA LEU A 516 8.99 -13.40 12.64
C LEU A 516 9.95 -12.49 11.85
N LYS A 517 10.74 -11.66 12.53
CA LYS A 517 11.73 -10.79 11.88
C LYS A 517 12.87 -11.59 11.28
N LEU A 518 13.35 -12.64 11.97
CA LEU A 518 14.41 -13.52 11.49
C LEU A 518 13.97 -14.40 10.31
N GLU A 519 12.69 -14.80 10.26
CA GLU A 519 12.11 -15.56 9.15
C GLU A 519 11.88 -14.71 7.88
N SER A 520 11.81 -13.39 8.00
CA SER A 520 11.61 -12.50 6.85
C SER A 520 12.87 -12.46 5.96
N ALA A 521 12.70 -12.68 4.65
CA ALA A 521 13.80 -12.85 3.69
C ALA A 521 14.71 -11.61 3.50
N ASN A 522 14.37 -10.46 4.10
CA ASN A 522 15.19 -9.26 4.12
C ASN A 522 16.13 -9.28 5.33
N SER A 523 17.19 -10.08 5.24
CA SER A 523 18.19 -10.33 6.28
C SER A 523 19.03 -9.11 6.73
N ASN A 524 18.68 -7.89 6.32
CA ASN A 524 19.35 -6.64 6.69
C ASN A 524 18.55 -5.83 7.74
N ASP A 525 17.47 -6.39 8.28
CA ASP A 525 16.60 -5.63 9.17
C ASP A 525 17.23 -5.41 10.57
N LEU A 526 17.84 -4.22 10.72
CA LEU A 526 18.30 -3.67 11.99
C LEU A 526 17.19 -3.68 13.06
N SER A 527 15.91 -3.80 12.70
CA SER A 527 14.81 -3.90 13.67
C SER A 527 14.93 -5.12 14.60
N SER A 528 15.59 -6.21 14.20
CA SER A 528 15.83 -7.37 15.08
C SER A 528 16.75 -7.01 16.24
N SER A 529 17.73 -6.12 16.00
CA SER A 529 18.64 -5.63 17.04
C SER A 529 17.89 -4.91 18.16
N THR A 530 16.83 -4.17 17.81
CA THR A 530 16.00 -3.48 18.81
C THR A 530 15.19 -4.44 19.66
N THR A 531 14.72 -5.57 19.09
CA THR A 531 14.06 -6.62 19.86
C THR A 531 15.03 -7.30 20.82
N TYR A 532 16.28 -7.59 20.39
CA TYR A 532 17.31 -8.12 21.28
C TYR A 532 17.60 -7.21 22.48
N ILE A 533 17.70 -5.89 22.25
CA ILE A 533 17.88 -4.90 23.33
C ILE A 533 16.71 -4.94 24.33
N LYS A 534 15.47 -5.06 23.84
CA LYS A 534 14.28 -5.16 24.71
C LYS A 534 14.31 -6.43 25.56
N ILE A 535 14.62 -7.58 24.96
CA ILE A 535 14.80 -8.85 25.68
C ILE A 535 15.89 -8.70 26.76
N ALA A 536 17.04 -8.11 26.41
CA ALA A 536 18.12 -7.85 27.36
C ALA A 536 17.67 -6.95 28.52
N SER A 537 16.88 -5.91 28.25
CA SER A 537 16.30 -5.04 29.28
C SER A 537 15.43 -5.84 30.25
N VAL A 538 14.59 -6.76 29.75
CA VAL A 538 13.76 -7.61 30.63
C VAL A 538 14.64 -8.49 31.52
N TYR A 539 15.68 -9.12 30.97
CA TYR A 539 16.61 -9.92 31.76
C TYR A 539 17.39 -9.08 32.79
N SER A 540 17.78 -7.85 32.44
CA SER A 540 18.39 -6.92 33.39
C SER A 540 17.44 -6.57 34.54
N MET A 541 16.16 -6.32 34.26
CA MET A 541 15.15 -6.06 35.30
C MET A 541 14.90 -7.28 36.19
N LYS A 542 15.10 -8.50 35.67
CA LYS A 542 15.08 -9.76 36.44
C LYS A 542 16.39 -10.03 37.20
N ASN A 543 17.39 -9.15 37.11
CA ASN A 543 18.74 -9.34 37.63
C ASN A 543 19.52 -10.51 37.01
N ASP A 544 19.10 -11.03 35.85
CA ASP A 544 19.87 -12.00 35.07
C ASP A 544 20.75 -11.27 34.05
N TYR A 545 21.83 -10.70 34.56
CA TYR A 545 22.78 -9.93 33.76
C TYR A 545 23.51 -10.79 32.72
N SER A 546 23.62 -12.11 32.96
CA SER A 546 24.28 -13.03 32.03
C SER A 546 23.51 -13.18 30.71
N SER A 547 22.20 -13.38 30.81
CA SER A 547 21.31 -13.40 29.65
C SER A 547 21.24 -12.01 29.01
N ALA A 548 21.17 -10.94 29.81
CA ALA A 548 21.16 -9.57 29.29
C ALA A 548 22.39 -9.27 28.42
N PHE A 549 23.60 -9.61 28.88
CA PHE A 549 24.82 -9.46 28.08
C PHE A 549 24.80 -10.30 26.80
N THR A 550 24.28 -11.53 26.87
CA THR A 550 24.20 -12.42 25.70
C THR A 550 23.36 -11.79 24.59
N TYR A 551 22.17 -11.26 24.92
CA TYR A 551 21.30 -10.61 23.95
C TYR A 551 21.86 -9.25 23.46
N LEU A 552 22.52 -8.48 24.31
CA LEU A 552 23.22 -7.26 23.89
C LEU A 552 24.37 -7.58 22.92
N GLN A 553 25.12 -8.65 23.13
CA GLN A 553 26.17 -9.09 22.19
C GLN A 553 25.57 -9.52 20.84
N GLN A 554 24.42 -10.21 20.84
CA GLN A 554 23.71 -10.55 19.59
C GLN A 554 23.29 -9.28 18.84
N ALA A 555 22.71 -8.30 19.53
CA ALA A 555 22.35 -7.01 18.94
C ALA A 555 23.58 -6.28 18.35
N LEU A 556 24.72 -6.30 19.05
CA LEU A 556 25.98 -5.70 18.59
C LEU A 556 26.49 -6.38 17.33
N SER A 557 26.53 -7.71 17.33
CA SER A 557 27.01 -8.51 16.21
C SER A 557 26.19 -8.27 14.94
N LEU A 558 24.88 -8.10 15.08
CA LEU A 558 23.99 -7.80 13.97
C LEU A 558 24.23 -6.40 13.42
N LYS A 559 24.34 -5.37 14.27
CA LYS A 559 24.62 -4.00 13.82
C LYS A 559 26.00 -3.88 13.16
N ALA A 560 27.02 -4.50 13.75
CA ALA A 560 28.40 -4.48 13.22
C ALA A 560 28.54 -5.13 11.84
N LYS A 561 27.59 -6.00 11.44
CA LYS A 561 27.57 -6.61 10.10
C LYS A 561 27.17 -5.61 9.01
N TYR A 562 26.37 -4.60 9.34
CA TYR A 562 25.73 -3.73 8.34
C TYR A 562 26.06 -2.24 8.50
N LEU A 563 26.50 -1.82 9.68
CA LEU A 563 26.77 -0.42 9.99
C LEU A 563 28.23 -0.23 10.41
N PRO A 564 28.85 0.91 10.06
CA PRO A 564 30.16 1.27 10.60
C PRO A 564 30.08 1.49 12.13
N PRO A 565 31.18 1.28 12.86
CA PRO A 565 31.19 1.41 14.33
C PRO A 565 30.72 2.77 14.86
N ASP A 566 30.93 3.85 14.10
CA ASP A 566 30.58 5.23 14.47
C ASP A 566 29.16 5.64 14.02
N HIS A 567 28.34 4.72 13.49
CA HIS A 567 26.97 5.01 13.08
C HIS A 567 26.08 5.32 14.29
N LEU A 568 25.17 6.30 14.18
CA LEU A 568 24.30 6.74 15.28
C LEU A 568 23.45 5.59 15.84
N ASP A 569 22.93 4.71 14.99
CA ASP A 569 22.16 3.53 15.43
C ASP A 569 22.97 2.57 16.31
N CYS A 570 24.31 2.60 16.26
CA CYS A 570 25.14 1.80 17.15
C CYS A 570 25.22 2.39 18.57
N ALA A 571 24.87 3.67 18.76
CA ALA A 571 25.05 4.40 20.02
C ALA A 571 24.12 3.94 21.16
N LEU A 572 22.91 3.44 20.84
CA LEU A 572 21.99 2.93 21.86
C LEU A 572 22.49 1.66 22.57
N LEU A 573 23.44 0.93 21.99
CA LEU A 573 23.93 -0.33 22.58
C LEU A 573 24.89 -0.10 23.77
N PRO A 574 25.94 0.72 23.62
CA PRO A 574 26.81 1.07 24.72
C PRO A 574 26.07 1.63 25.94
N ASN A 575 24.97 2.36 25.75
CA ASN A 575 24.13 2.81 26.87
C ASN A 575 23.60 1.64 27.70
N ASN A 576 22.92 0.69 27.03
CA ASN A 576 22.32 -0.45 27.69
C ASN A 576 23.37 -1.38 28.30
N ILE A 577 24.51 -1.57 27.62
CA ILE A 577 25.66 -2.30 28.16
C ILE A 577 26.21 -1.59 29.42
N GLY A 578 26.34 -0.27 29.37
CA GLY A 578 26.78 0.57 30.48
C GLY A 578 25.86 0.44 31.68
N THR A 579 24.54 0.49 31.48
CA THR A 579 23.54 0.28 32.54
C THR A 579 23.65 -1.11 33.17
N VAL A 580 23.83 -2.17 32.38
CA VAL A 580 24.06 -3.52 32.93
C VAL A 580 25.36 -3.56 33.75
N TYR A 581 26.43 -2.92 33.27
CA TYR A 581 27.69 -2.83 34.03
C TYR A 581 27.53 -2.09 35.37
N VAL A 582 26.78 -0.97 35.39
CA VAL A 582 26.42 -0.25 36.62
C VAL A 582 25.72 -1.18 37.61
N ASN A 583 24.73 -1.95 37.14
CA ASN A 583 23.97 -2.87 37.98
C ASN A 583 24.84 -4.03 38.53
N THR A 584 25.88 -4.45 37.78
CA THR A 584 26.89 -5.41 38.26
C THR A 584 28.03 -4.78 39.07
N GLN A 585 27.98 -3.48 39.36
CA GLN A 585 29.03 -2.70 40.04
C GLN A 585 30.38 -2.64 39.31
N ASN A 586 30.42 -2.92 38.01
CA ASN A 586 31.61 -2.71 37.19
C ASN A 586 31.63 -1.28 36.61
N PHE A 587 31.93 -0.31 37.48
CA PHE A 587 31.91 1.10 37.10
C PHE A 587 32.93 1.46 36.03
N THR A 588 34.07 0.75 35.95
CA THR A 588 35.11 1.04 34.96
C THR A 588 34.68 0.77 33.52
N ASP A 589 34.02 -0.36 33.27
CA ASP A 589 33.54 -0.70 31.93
C ASP A 589 32.23 0.02 31.59
N ALA A 590 31.40 0.33 32.59
CA ALA A 590 30.25 1.22 32.41
C ALA A 590 30.68 2.61 31.94
N GLN A 591 31.70 3.20 32.57
CA GLN A 591 32.22 4.52 32.19
C GLN A 591 32.77 4.52 30.75
N LYS A 592 33.51 3.49 30.35
CA LYS A 592 33.97 3.33 28.96
C LYS A 592 32.80 3.26 27.98
N SER A 593 31.73 2.55 28.34
CA SER A 593 30.56 2.38 27.49
C SER A 593 29.80 3.70 27.27
N PHE A 594 29.51 4.44 28.35
CA PHE A 594 28.86 5.76 28.24
C PHE A 594 29.75 6.80 27.55
N GLN A 595 31.08 6.76 27.76
CA GLN A 595 32.00 7.68 27.07
C GLN A 595 32.09 7.36 25.57
N HIS A 596 32.03 6.08 25.20
CA HIS A 596 31.99 5.69 23.79
C HIS A 596 30.71 6.21 23.11
N GLU A 597 29.55 6.04 23.75
CA GLU A 597 28.28 6.60 23.29
C GLU A 597 28.35 8.13 23.12
N LEU A 598 28.81 8.83 24.16
CA LEU A 598 28.95 10.29 24.14
C LEU A 598 29.82 10.76 22.98
N ASN A 599 30.91 10.05 22.68
CA ASN A 599 31.81 10.38 21.57
C ASN A 599 31.13 10.18 20.20
N ILE A 600 30.27 9.17 20.04
CA ILE A 600 29.49 8.96 18.80
C ILE A 600 28.52 10.13 18.60
N TYR A 601 27.78 10.52 19.63
CA TYR A 601 26.85 11.65 19.53
C TYR A 601 27.58 12.98 19.29
N LEU A 602 28.65 13.29 20.03
CA LEU A 602 29.38 14.56 19.88
C LEU A 602 30.04 14.76 18.50
N ARG A 603 30.36 13.68 17.78
CA ARG A 603 30.96 13.74 16.44
C ARG A 603 29.93 13.93 15.32
N ASN A 604 28.67 13.59 15.56
CA ASN A 604 27.60 13.69 14.58
C ASN A 604 26.89 15.04 14.71
N SER A 605 27.03 15.93 13.72
CA SER A 605 26.47 17.30 13.76
C SER A 605 24.93 17.40 13.81
N LEU A 606 24.25 16.26 13.62
CA LEU A 606 22.79 16.09 13.73
C LEU A 606 22.34 15.57 15.11
N SER A 607 23.25 15.43 16.07
CA SER A 607 22.95 14.84 17.37
C SER A 607 21.94 15.66 18.15
N ASN A 608 20.81 15.03 18.47
CA ASN A 608 19.76 15.59 19.29
C ASN A 608 20.30 15.82 20.73
N THR A 609 20.05 17.02 21.25
CA THR A 609 20.65 17.50 22.50
C THR A 609 20.11 16.73 23.71
N SER A 610 18.93 16.13 23.60
CA SER A 610 18.30 15.36 24.67
C SER A 610 19.01 14.03 24.96
N GLU A 611 19.55 13.36 23.95
CA GLU A 611 20.29 12.10 24.08
C GLU A 611 21.64 12.38 24.76
N ILE A 612 22.32 13.44 24.36
CA ILE A 612 23.57 13.88 25.03
C ILE A 612 23.30 14.18 26.50
N ALA A 613 22.19 14.84 26.83
CA ALA A 613 21.80 15.08 28.21
C ALA A 613 21.57 13.77 28.98
N THR A 614 20.84 12.82 28.38
CA THR A 614 20.58 11.50 28.97
C THR A 614 21.88 10.74 29.28
N ILE A 615 22.86 10.79 28.37
CA ILE A 615 24.18 10.16 28.58
C ILE A 615 24.91 10.81 29.74
N TYR A 616 24.91 12.14 29.83
CA TYR A 616 25.50 12.86 30.97
C TYR A 616 24.80 12.53 32.30
N ASN A 617 23.47 12.33 32.29
CA ASN A 617 22.73 11.86 33.46
C ASN A 617 23.14 10.44 33.88
N ASN A 618 23.37 9.54 32.92
CA ASN A 618 23.83 8.18 33.20
C ASN A 618 25.26 8.17 33.76
N ILE A 619 26.16 8.99 33.22
CA ILE A 619 27.51 9.21 33.76
C ILE A 619 27.45 9.83 35.15
N GLY A 620 26.55 10.79 35.38
CA GLY A 620 26.32 11.38 36.70
C GLY A 620 25.87 10.36 37.74
N THR A 621 24.92 9.51 37.37
CA THR A 621 24.42 8.39 38.20
C THR A 621 25.54 7.41 38.51
N LEU A 622 26.35 7.05 37.51
CA LEU A 622 27.53 6.18 37.69
C LEU A 622 28.52 6.76 38.70
N HIS A 623 28.90 8.04 38.55
CA HIS A 623 29.83 8.69 39.48
C HIS A 623 29.23 8.80 40.89
N GLN A 624 27.93 9.06 41.00
CA GLN A 624 27.23 9.11 42.28
C GLN A 624 27.26 7.75 42.99
N LEU A 625 27.00 6.66 42.28
CA LEU A 625 27.09 5.29 42.82
C LEU A 625 28.53 4.90 43.19
N ASN A 626 29.53 5.42 42.47
CA ASN A 626 30.95 5.23 42.78
C ASN A 626 31.48 6.15 43.91
N GLY A 627 30.63 7.03 44.46
CA GLY A 627 31.00 7.99 45.52
C GLY A 627 31.78 9.22 45.04
N GLU A 628 31.88 9.44 43.73
CA GLU A 628 32.61 10.54 43.10
C GLU A 628 31.73 11.79 42.92
N TYR A 629 31.20 12.32 44.03
CA TYR A 629 30.17 13.36 44.04
C TYR A 629 30.51 14.62 43.23
N LYS A 630 31.79 15.02 43.18
CA LYS A 630 32.21 16.19 42.37
C LYS A 630 32.03 15.94 40.87
N LEU A 631 32.42 14.77 40.39
CA LEU A 631 32.28 14.37 38.99
C LEU A 631 30.81 14.10 38.64
N ALA A 632 30.05 13.54 39.58
CA ALA A 632 28.60 13.36 39.44
C ALA A 632 27.89 14.70 39.24
N LYS A 633 28.18 15.70 40.09
CA LYS A 633 27.63 17.06 39.95
C LYS A 633 27.96 17.67 38.59
N GLN A 634 29.23 17.61 38.18
CA GLN A 634 29.66 18.15 36.89
C GLN A 634 28.93 17.50 35.71
N SER A 635 28.68 16.19 35.79
CA SER A 635 27.95 15.45 34.76
C SER A 635 26.48 15.88 34.69
N TYR A 636 25.81 16.02 35.83
CA TYR A 636 24.43 16.53 35.87
C TYR A 636 24.31 17.99 35.41
N GLU A 637 25.28 18.84 35.74
CA GLU A 637 25.34 20.21 35.22
C GLU A 637 25.49 20.24 33.69
N ASN A 638 26.33 19.38 33.13
CA ASN A 638 26.43 19.21 31.69
C ASN A 638 25.11 18.72 31.08
N SER A 639 24.45 17.74 31.68
CA SER A 639 23.11 17.30 31.23
C SER A 639 22.13 18.47 31.16
N LEU A 640 22.08 19.28 32.22
CA LEU A 640 21.17 20.41 32.31
C LEU A 640 21.41 21.45 31.20
N ILE A 641 22.68 21.71 30.86
CA ILE A 641 23.03 22.63 29.75
C ILE A 641 22.47 22.14 28.42
N PHE A 642 22.45 20.83 28.18
CA PHE A 642 21.93 20.26 26.94
C PHE A 642 20.40 20.18 26.94
N ASP A 643 19.76 19.75 28.04
CA ASP A 643 18.30 19.72 28.16
C ASP A 643 17.67 21.12 28.00
N LEU A 644 18.28 22.16 28.58
CA LEU A 644 17.77 23.54 28.48
C LEU A 644 17.82 24.12 27.06
N LYS A 645 18.53 23.48 26.13
CA LYS A 645 18.56 23.91 24.71
C LYS A 645 17.37 23.38 23.91
N SER A 646 16.72 22.31 24.35
CA SER A 646 15.68 21.60 23.58
C SER A 646 14.36 21.44 24.32
N LEU A 647 14.37 21.55 25.64
CA LEU A 647 13.20 21.30 26.49
C LEU A 647 12.82 22.55 27.27
N PRO A 648 11.52 22.79 27.51
CA PRO A 648 11.06 23.89 28.36
C PRO A 648 11.47 23.67 29.82
N GLU A 649 11.63 24.75 30.60
CA GLU A 649 12.20 24.68 31.96
C GLU A 649 11.40 23.80 32.95
N ASP A 650 10.12 23.59 32.69
CA ASP A 650 9.19 22.77 33.47
C ASP A 650 9.20 21.29 33.05
N HIS A 651 10.02 20.91 32.07
CA HIS A 651 10.13 19.52 31.62
C HIS A 651 10.59 18.60 32.77
N PRO A 652 9.97 17.41 32.96
CA PRO A 652 10.29 16.49 34.06
C PRO A 652 11.79 16.15 34.18
N ASN A 653 12.48 15.94 33.04
CA ASN A 653 13.92 15.65 33.04
C ASN A 653 14.75 16.79 33.65
N ILE A 654 14.44 18.06 33.33
CA ILE A 654 15.15 19.22 33.89
C ILE A 654 14.93 19.31 35.39
N ILE A 655 13.68 19.09 35.84
CA ILE A 655 13.33 19.09 37.25
C ILE A 655 14.09 17.99 37.99
N GLN A 656 14.12 16.77 37.44
CA GLN A 656 14.83 15.63 38.02
C GLN A 656 16.34 15.88 38.08
N THR A 657 16.96 16.38 37.02
CA THR A 657 18.40 16.72 36.99
C THR A 657 18.73 17.79 38.04
N LYS A 658 17.89 18.84 38.18
CA LYS A 658 18.05 19.86 39.24
C LYS A 658 17.94 19.26 40.64
N GLN A 659 17.02 18.31 40.86
CA GLN A 659 16.90 17.59 42.12
C GLN A 659 18.14 16.76 42.43
N GLN A 660 18.72 16.05 41.43
CA GLN A 660 19.96 15.29 41.61
C GLN A 660 21.15 16.19 41.96
N ILE A 661 21.29 17.35 41.31
CA ILE A 661 22.33 18.34 41.65
C ILE A 661 22.15 18.83 43.09
N SER A 662 20.91 19.16 43.48
CA SER A 662 20.59 19.60 44.85
C SER A 662 20.95 18.51 45.89
N LEU A 663 20.59 17.26 45.59
CA LEU A 663 20.92 16.11 46.43
C LEU A 663 22.44 15.95 46.58
N ILE A 664 23.21 16.01 45.49
CA ILE A 664 24.67 15.91 45.56
C ILE A 664 25.31 17.06 46.36
N ASN A 665 24.75 18.27 46.29
CA ASN A 665 25.26 19.38 47.11
C ASN A 665 25.11 19.13 48.62
N THR A 666 24.29 18.18 49.06
CA THR A 666 24.23 17.77 50.48
C THR A 666 25.38 16.85 50.90
N PHE A 667 26.06 16.21 49.93
CA PHE A 667 27.18 15.31 50.13
C PHE A 667 28.56 15.95 49.87
N LEU A 668 28.58 17.16 49.30
CA LEU A 668 29.78 17.97 49.02
C LEU A 668 30.00 19.03 50.11
#